data_AF-A0A2U3LWG1-F1
#
_entry.id   AF-A0A2U3LWG1-F1
#
_cell.length_a   1.000
_cell.length_b   1.000
_cell.length_c   1.000
_cell.angle_alpha   90.00
_cell.angle_beta   90.00
_cell.angle_gamma   90.00
#
_symmetry.space_group_name_H-M   'P 1'
#
loop_
_entity.id
_entity.type
_entity.pdbx_description
1 polymer ?
#
loop_
_entity_poly.entity_id
_entity_poly.type
_entity_poly.pdbx_seq_one_letter_code
_entity_poly.pdbx_strand_id
1 'polypeptide(L)'
;MAVRTACQFLIVNLLLASAAALASAAPQPPNYNKQIAPILFSYCAPCHRPGEPGPFSLLTYQDAKKHASQIAAVTRKRYMPPWLPAPGYGDFAGERRLADAQIETIEQWVRAGTPEGSRTDSPPPPVFTPGWQLGPPDLVITAAKPFMIPADGPDVFWNFVLSPAVREPRQVKAIEIRPGNARTVHHANLLIDRSRSTRYREKAPGEGFAGMDLEIASDTFDPDSHFLFWKPGATPWEEPAGMSWRLDPGNDLVLNVHLRPTGKPELVQPAVGLYFTREPQTRFPMLLQLEHDGALDIPPGDPDFPVSDDFRMPLDADLLAVYPHAHYLGRLLEGFATLPDGTRRWLIRIPEWDLNWQAVYRYREPVFLPKGTVISMRYHYDNSAANPRNPNSPPKRVVGGNQSTDEMAHLWLQVLPRGSGDQRAVLQEAIMNRRLEKYPADFSAHFNLGALFLSRKDIPSAVAHLGAALRAEPEQPAALNTLGVALESDGKLDQAIEQFRHVLRVRPDDTSARYNLANTLAAQGRLEDAAAVFRDLVAQDPQDRPAHEHLVQILQELGDSAASAGRLQPATESYRELVALEPGKPDLRNNFGILLARSGDLASALAQFEAALKLDPSHAAARRNLELTRQKMGH
;
A
#
# COMPACT_ATOMS: atom_id res chain seq x y z
N MET A 1 45.91 10.49 -95.50
CA MET A 1 46.76 9.34 -95.13
C MET A 1 47.53 9.74 -93.88
N ALA A 2 47.48 8.91 -92.83
CA ALA A 2 48.08 9.08 -91.50
C ALA A 2 47.49 10.19 -90.58
N VAL A 3 47.44 9.88 -89.28
CA VAL A 3 47.00 10.71 -88.14
C VAL A 3 45.50 10.67 -87.81
N ARG A 4 44.94 9.48 -87.55
CA ARG A 4 43.70 9.30 -86.76
C ARG A 4 43.63 7.89 -86.14
N THR A 5 44.68 7.47 -85.43
CA THR A 5 44.70 6.12 -84.79
C THR A 5 45.60 6.06 -83.56
N ALA A 6 45.63 7.09 -82.72
CA ALA A 6 46.40 7.04 -81.46
C ALA A 6 45.75 7.75 -80.25
N CYS A 7 44.56 8.34 -80.37
CA CYS A 7 43.95 9.09 -79.27
C CYS A 7 42.63 8.50 -78.74
N GLN A 8 42.17 7.36 -79.26
CA GLN A 8 40.89 6.76 -78.86
C GLN A 8 41.02 5.53 -77.95
N PHE A 9 42.23 5.03 -77.71
CA PHE A 9 42.48 3.90 -76.81
C PHE A 9 42.91 4.31 -75.38
N LEU A 10 43.26 5.58 -75.14
CA LEU A 10 43.66 6.05 -73.82
C LEU A 10 42.51 6.65 -72.99
N ILE A 11 41.44 7.13 -73.63
CA ILE A 11 40.29 7.74 -72.93
C ILE A 11 39.26 6.69 -72.51
N VAL A 12 39.14 5.57 -73.23
CA VAL A 12 38.22 4.47 -72.86
C VAL A 12 38.75 3.67 -71.65
N ASN A 13 40.07 3.56 -71.47
CA ASN A 13 40.65 2.89 -70.30
C ASN A 13 40.73 3.76 -69.04
N LEU A 14 40.67 5.10 -69.13
CA LEU A 14 40.57 5.96 -67.95
C LEU A 14 39.13 6.15 -67.45
N LEU A 15 38.13 6.00 -68.33
CA LEU A 15 36.71 6.02 -67.93
C LEU A 15 36.22 4.67 -67.38
N LEU A 16 36.88 3.55 -67.73
CA LEU A 16 36.64 2.25 -67.10
C LEU A 16 37.39 2.05 -65.77
N ALA A 17 38.45 2.82 -65.51
CA ALA A 17 39.16 2.81 -64.22
C ALA A 17 38.52 3.74 -63.16
N SER A 18 37.60 4.62 -63.58
CA SER A 18 36.89 5.55 -62.68
C SER A 18 35.49 5.06 -62.27
N ALA A 19 35.00 3.98 -62.90
CA ALA A 19 33.73 3.34 -62.55
C ALA A 19 33.89 2.17 -61.54
N ALA A 20 35.13 1.82 -61.16
CA ALA A 20 35.42 0.73 -60.22
C ALA A 20 35.58 1.17 -58.75
N ALA A 21 35.40 2.46 -58.43
CA ALA A 21 35.56 3.01 -57.07
C ALA A 21 34.24 3.33 -56.35
N LEU A 22 33.10 2.86 -56.87
CA LEU A 22 31.84 2.74 -56.13
C LEU A 22 31.42 1.27 -56.11
N ALA A 23 32.36 0.38 -55.75
CA ALA A 23 31.95 -0.84 -55.08
C ALA A 23 31.30 -0.38 -53.77
N SER A 24 29.98 -0.25 -53.78
CA SER A 24 29.15 -0.23 -52.57
C SER A 24 29.60 -1.42 -51.75
N ALA A 25 30.48 -1.19 -50.76
CA ALA A 25 30.91 -2.23 -49.85
C ALA A 25 29.63 -2.88 -49.33
N ALA A 26 29.45 -4.18 -49.61
CA ALA A 26 28.30 -4.91 -49.10
C ALA A 26 28.18 -4.60 -47.60
N PRO A 27 27.00 -4.22 -47.10
CA PRO A 27 26.86 -3.79 -45.73
C PRO A 27 27.43 -4.87 -44.81
N GLN A 28 28.46 -4.49 -44.04
CA GLN A 28 29.11 -5.40 -43.09
C GLN A 28 28.04 -5.90 -42.11
N PRO A 29 28.00 -7.21 -41.81
CA PRO A 29 27.03 -7.74 -40.86
C PRO A 29 27.21 -7.05 -39.50
N PRO A 30 26.12 -6.89 -38.72
CA PRO A 30 26.22 -6.28 -37.40
C PRO A 30 27.18 -7.08 -36.52
N ASN A 31 27.94 -6.38 -35.68
CA ASN A 31 28.90 -6.98 -34.75
C ASN A 31 28.59 -6.60 -33.30
N TYR A 32 29.20 -7.34 -32.37
CA TYR A 32 28.90 -7.21 -30.95
C TYR A 32 29.20 -5.81 -30.44
N ASN A 33 30.43 -5.34 -30.58
CA ASN A 33 30.89 -4.10 -29.96
C ASN A 33 30.08 -2.89 -30.45
N LYS A 34 29.81 -2.81 -31.76
CA LYS A 34 29.16 -1.63 -32.35
C LYS A 34 27.63 -1.63 -32.27
N GLN A 35 26.97 -2.78 -32.49
CA GLN A 35 25.51 -2.82 -32.58
C GLN A 35 24.82 -3.60 -31.46
N ILE A 36 25.40 -4.72 -30.99
CA ILE A 36 24.70 -5.61 -30.05
C ILE A 36 24.93 -5.17 -28.60
N ALA A 37 26.14 -4.80 -28.21
CA ALA A 37 26.46 -4.35 -26.87
C ALA A 37 25.59 -3.17 -26.43
N PRO A 38 25.36 -2.11 -27.24
CA PRO A 38 24.40 -1.05 -26.88
C PRO A 38 22.99 -1.56 -26.59
N ILE A 39 22.50 -2.53 -27.39
CA ILE A 39 21.17 -3.13 -27.20
C ILE A 39 21.15 -3.95 -25.90
N LEU A 40 22.10 -4.85 -25.70
CA LEU A 40 22.13 -5.71 -24.51
C LEU A 40 22.35 -4.90 -23.24
N PHE A 41 23.20 -3.87 -23.25
CA PHE A 41 23.46 -3.04 -22.08
C PHE A 41 22.24 -2.20 -21.68
N SER A 42 21.48 -1.70 -22.66
CA SER A 42 20.31 -0.87 -22.39
C SER A 42 19.09 -1.69 -21.96
N TYR A 43 18.86 -2.85 -22.57
CA TYR A 43 17.60 -3.59 -22.44
C TYR A 43 17.69 -4.88 -21.62
N CYS A 44 18.89 -5.48 -21.50
CA CYS A 44 19.04 -6.81 -20.91
C CYS A 44 19.92 -6.81 -19.65
N ALA A 45 21.03 -6.08 -19.67
CA ALA A 45 22.02 -6.04 -18.60
C ALA A 45 21.48 -5.60 -17.21
N PRO A 46 20.44 -4.74 -17.09
CA PRO A 46 19.87 -4.42 -15.79
C PRO A 46 19.46 -5.65 -14.97
N CYS A 47 18.94 -6.69 -15.64
CA CYS A 47 18.55 -7.96 -15.02
C CYS A 47 19.61 -9.06 -15.21
N HIS A 48 20.34 -9.05 -16.34
CA HIS A 48 21.35 -10.04 -16.69
C HIS A 48 22.75 -9.61 -16.24
N ARG A 49 22.93 -9.57 -14.92
CA ARG A 49 24.20 -9.26 -14.25
C ARG A 49 24.32 -10.04 -12.94
N PRO A 50 25.55 -10.21 -12.40
CA PRO A 50 25.73 -10.94 -11.14
C PRO A 50 24.87 -10.40 -9.99
N GLY A 51 24.20 -11.30 -9.26
CA GLY A 51 23.34 -10.96 -8.12
C GLY A 51 21.89 -10.57 -8.47
N GLU A 52 21.57 -10.39 -9.75
CA GLU A 52 20.23 -10.04 -10.22
C GLU A 52 19.42 -11.27 -10.68
N PRO A 53 18.11 -11.11 -10.97
CA PRO A 53 17.21 -12.21 -11.35
C PRO A 53 17.58 -12.95 -12.64
N GLY A 54 18.37 -12.34 -13.54
CA GLY A 54 18.79 -12.99 -14.79
C GLY A 54 19.65 -14.23 -14.52
N PRO A 55 19.41 -15.35 -15.23
CA PRO A 55 20.12 -16.61 -14.97
C PRO A 55 21.60 -16.59 -15.38
N PHE A 56 22.01 -15.60 -16.18
CA PHE A 56 23.38 -15.40 -16.66
C PHE A 56 23.65 -13.91 -16.91
N SER A 57 24.95 -13.55 -16.92
CA SER A 57 25.43 -12.20 -17.24
C SER A 57 25.30 -11.90 -18.74
N LEU A 58 25.11 -10.63 -19.11
CA LEU A 58 25.19 -10.12 -20.49
C LEU A 58 26.11 -8.88 -20.58
N LEU A 59 27.11 -8.80 -19.71
CA LEU A 59 28.04 -7.67 -19.63
C LEU A 59 29.24 -7.79 -20.58
N THR A 60 29.47 -8.96 -21.16
CA THR A 60 30.62 -9.22 -22.03
C THR A 60 30.24 -9.92 -23.34
N TYR A 61 31.11 -9.81 -24.35
CA TYR A 61 30.93 -10.52 -25.61
C TYR A 61 30.85 -12.05 -25.42
N GLN A 62 31.71 -12.63 -24.57
CA GLN A 62 31.73 -14.07 -24.34
C GLN A 62 30.42 -14.56 -23.73
N ASP A 63 29.87 -13.78 -22.80
CA ASP A 63 28.55 -14.04 -22.23
C ASP A 63 27.46 -14.04 -23.32
N ALA A 64 27.38 -12.96 -24.11
CA ALA A 64 26.39 -12.81 -25.16
C ALA A 64 26.51 -13.90 -26.23
N LYS A 65 27.73 -14.23 -26.65
CA LYS A 65 28.02 -15.28 -27.65
C LYS A 65 27.51 -16.64 -27.19
N LYS A 66 27.78 -17.01 -25.94
CA LYS A 66 27.36 -18.31 -25.37
C LYS A 66 25.84 -18.50 -25.41
N HIS A 67 25.09 -17.40 -25.32
CA HIS A 67 23.63 -17.40 -25.29
C HIS A 67 22.98 -16.85 -26.57
N ALA A 68 23.74 -16.62 -27.64
CA ALA A 68 23.30 -15.87 -28.81
C ALA A 68 22.02 -16.43 -29.47
N SER A 69 21.95 -17.74 -29.71
CA SER A 69 20.77 -18.39 -30.29
C SER A 69 19.54 -18.27 -29.39
N GLN A 70 19.73 -18.35 -28.07
CA GLN A 70 18.65 -18.17 -27.09
C GLN A 70 18.15 -16.72 -27.11
N ILE A 71 19.07 -15.75 -27.09
CA ILE A 71 18.76 -14.31 -27.16
C ILE A 71 17.93 -14.00 -28.42
N ALA A 72 18.39 -14.45 -29.59
CA ALA A 72 17.64 -14.26 -30.84
C ALA A 72 16.26 -14.92 -30.81
N ALA A 73 16.13 -16.12 -30.22
CA ALA A 73 14.86 -16.81 -30.11
C ALA A 73 13.85 -16.08 -29.21
N VAL A 74 14.28 -15.62 -28.03
CA VAL A 74 13.38 -14.95 -27.07
C VAL A 74 13.02 -13.52 -27.47
N THR A 75 13.94 -12.81 -28.13
CA THR A 75 13.69 -11.44 -28.63
C THR A 75 12.74 -11.44 -29.83
N ARG A 76 12.91 -12.38 -30.77
CA ARG A 76 11.98 -12.60 -31.89
C ARG A 76 10.55 -12.88 -31.42
N LYS A 77 10.40 -13.70 -30.37
CA LYS A 77 9.09 -13.99 -29.76
C LYS A 77 8.56 -12.86 -28.87
N ARG A 78 9.31 -11.76 -28.71
CA ARG A 78 9.02 -10.66 -27.77
C ARG A 78 8.81 -11.10 -26.32
N TYR A 79 9.36 -12.26 -25.97
CA TYR A 79 9.35 -12.76 -24.60
C TYR A 79 10.34 -11.98 -23.73
N MET A 80 11.46 -11.54 -24.32
CA MET A 80 12.46 -10.72 -23.67
C MET A 80 12.90 -9.55 -24.57
N PRO A 81 13.23 -8.39 -24.01
CA PRO A 81 12.89 -7.96 -22.64
C PRO A 81 11.35 -7.88 -22.46
N PRO A 82 10.83 -8.18 -21.26
CA PRO A 82 9.39 -8.26 -21.03
C PRO A 82 8.77 -6.86 -21.05
N TRP A 83 7.81 -6.65 -21.95
CA TRP A 83 6.98 -5.46 -22.03
C TRP A 83 5.64 -5.81 -22.70
N LEU A 84 4.59 -5.94 -21.88
CA LEU A 84 3.29 -6.42 -22.33
C LEU A 84 2.48 -5.39 -23.15
N PRO A 85 2.49 -4.07 -22.84
CA PRO A 85 1.68 -3.11 -23.58
C PRO A 85 2.10 -3.01 -25.04
N ALA A 86 1.10 -2.98 -25.92
CA ALA A 86 1.32 -2.72 -27.34
C ALA A 86 1.67 -1.25 -27.60
N PRO A 87 2.57 -0.95 -28.56
CA PRO A 87 2.89 0.43 -28.92
C PRO A 87 1.66 1.15 -29.49
N GLY A 88 1.50 2.43 -29.14
CA GLY A 88 0.39 3.27 -29.60
C GLY A 88 -0.88 3.21 -28.74
N TYR A 89 -0.89 2.42 -27.67
CA TYR A 89 -2.03 2.27 -26.76
C TYR A 89 -1.71 2.81 -25.35
N GLY A 90 -1.02 3.95 -25.29
CA GLY A 90 -0.50 4.59 -24.08
C GLY A 90 0.94 5.05 -24.29
N ASP A 91 1.33 6.20 -23.72
CA ASP A 91 2.72 6.69 -23.71
C ASP A 91 3.30 6.52 -22.31
N PHE A 92 4.01 5.41 -22.11
CA PHE A 92 4.55 5.03 -20.81
C PHE A 92 6.02 5.40 -20.68
N ALA A 93 6.39 5.88 -19.50
CA ALA A 93 7.78 6.03 -19.10
C ALA A 93 8.44 4.65 -18.94
N GLY A 94 9.71 4.56 -19.32
CA GLY A 94 10.51 3.35 -19.12
C GLY A 94 10.13 2.18 -20.03
N GLU A 95 9.54 2.44 -21.22
CA GLU A 95 9.32 1.40 -22.23
C GLU A 95 10.62 0.65 -22.56
N ARG A 96 10.61 -0.66 -22.32
CA ARG A 96 11.76 -1.55 -22.56
C ARG A 96 11.58 -2.43 -23.79
N ARG A 97 10.59 -2.18 -24.63
CA ARG A 97 10.36 -2.95 -25.85
C ARG A 97 11.52 -2.74 -26.83
N LEU A 98 11.99 -3.83 -27.44
CA LEU A 98 12.90 -3.75 -28.58
C LEU A 98 12.13 -3.38 -29.84
N ALA A 99 12.66 -2.41 -30.58
CA ALA A 99 12.22 -2.08 -31.92
C ALA A 99 12.49 -3.24 -32.89
N ASP A 100 11.68 -3.34 -33.95
CA ASP A 100 11.77 -4.44 -34.92
C ASP A 100 13.15 -4.49 -35.59
N ALA A 101 13.73 -3.33 -35.89
CA ALA A 101 15.09 -3.21 -36.41
C ALA A 101 16.16 -3.70 -35.43
N GLN A 102 15.97 -3.52 -34.11
CA GLN A 102 16.90 -4.03 -33.09
C GLN A 102 16.83 -5.56 -33.00
N ILE A 103 15.62 -6.13 -33.06
CA ILE A 103 15.41 -7.59 -33.10
C ILE A 103 16.08 -8.16 -34.36
N GLU A 104 15.84 -7.55 -35.51
CA GLU A 104 16.47 -7.96 -36.77
C GLU A 104 18.00 -7.88 -36.70
N THR A 105 18.54 -6.81 -36.10
CA THR A 105 19.99 -6.65 -35.90
C THR A 105 20.58 -7.80 -35.06
N ILE A 106 19.90 -8.21 -33.98
CA ILE A 106 20.31 -9.37 -33.18
C ILE A 106 20.28 -10.64 -34.02
N GLU A 107 19.20 -10.89 -34.77
CA GLU A 107 19.10 -12.09 -35.61
C GLU A 107 20.17 -12.14 -36.69
N GLN A 108 20.46 -11.02 -37.35
CA GLN A 108 21.49 -10.93 -38.37
C GLN A 108 22.88 -11.19 -37.77
N TRP A 109 23.16 -10.68 -36.57
CA TRP A 109 24.43 -10.94 -35.85
C TRP A 109 24.60 -12.43 -35.55
N VAL A 110 23.53 -13.11 -35.09
CA VAL A 110 23.56 -14.55 -34.85
C VAL A 110 23.75 -15.33 -36.16
N ARG A 111 23.01 -14.99 -37.22
CA ARG A 111 23.14 -15.62 -38.54
C ARG A 111 24.54 -15.45 -39.13
N ALA A 112 25.21 -14.33 -38.86
CA ALA A 112 26.57 -14.03 -39.31
C ALA A 112 27.67 -14.72 -38.47
N GLY A 113 27.31 -15.58 -37.51
CA GLY A 113 28.29 -16.30 -36.69
C GLY A 113 28.82 -15.50 -35.50
N THR A 114 28.07 -14.49 -35.04
CA THR A 114 28.38 -13.65 -33.85
C THR A 114 29.70 -12.87 -33.90
N PRO A 115 30.00 -12.10 -34.97
CA PRO A 115 31.23 -11.32 -35.04
C PRO A 115 31.36 -10.34 -33.86
N GLU A 116 32.56 -10.25 -33.25
CA GLU A 116 32.80 -9.37 -32.10
C GLU A 116 32.96 -7.89 -32.51
N GLY A 117 33.66 -7.63 -33.61
CA GLY A 117 34.00 -6.27 -34.06
C GLY A 117 35.16 -5.65 -33.28
N SER A 118 35.54 -4.41 -33.63
CA SER A 118 36.63 -3.71 -32.95
C SER A 118 36.26 -3.36 -31.51
N ARG A 119 37.18 -3.57 -30.56
CA ARG A 119 36.97 -3.21 -29.14
C ARG A 119 36.81 -1.71 -28.94
N THR A 120 37.35 -0.87 -29.83
CA THR A 120 37.21 0.59 -29.79
C THR A 120 35.80 1.06 -30.05
N ASP A 121 34.98 0.23 -30.71
CA ASP A 121 33.60 0.55 -31.05
C ASP A 121 32.63 0.15 -29.93
N SER A 122 33.13 -0.55 -28.89
CA SER A 122 32.31 -1.00 -27.78
C SER A 122 31.90 0.18 -26.91
N PRO A 123 30.61 0.32 -26.53
CA PRO A 123 30.25 1.23 -25.45
C PRO A 123 30.92 0.79 -24.15
N PRO A 124 31.16 1.71 -23.21
CA PRO A 124 31.58 1.35 -21.87
C PRO A 124 30.52 0.43 -21.22
N PRO A 125 30.93 -0.60 -20.46
CA PRO A 125 29.98 -1.41 -19.70
C PRO A 125 29.13 -0.54 -18.78
N PRO A 126 27.85 -0.88 -18.57
CA PRO A 126 26.98 -0.14 -17.68
C PRO A 126 27.52 -0.19 -16.25
N VAL A 127 27.56 0.96 -15.59
CA VAL A 127 27.90 1.08 -14.17
C VAL A 127 26.61 0.96 -13.37
N PHE A 128 26.61 0.06 -12.39
CA PHE A 128 25.46 -0.13 -11.53
C PHE A 128 25.78 0.23 -10.08
N THR A 129 24.85 0.92 -9.43
CA THR A 129 24.95 1.23 -8.01
C THR A 129 24.83 -0.06 -7.18
N PRO A 130 25.84 -0.42 -6.37
CA PRO A 130 25.73 -1.55 -5.46
C PRO A 130 24.81 -1.18 -4.28
N GLY A 131 23.96 -2.11 -3.85
CA GLY A 131 23.07 -1.90 -2.72
C GLY A 131 21.83 -1.08 -3.10
N TRP A 132 21.70 0.13 -2.54
CA TRP A 132 20.53 1.00 -2.67
C TRP A 132 20.67 1.93 -3.87
N GLN A 133 19.79 1.83 -4.87
CA GLN A 133 19.97 2.53 -6.15
C GLN A 133 19.76 4.05 -6.05
N LEU A 134 18.92 4.53 -5.12
CA LEU A 134 18.70 5.96 -4.88
C LEU A 134 19.75 6.59 -3.95
N GLY A 135 20.77 5.83 -3.55
CA GLY A 135 21.72 6.20 -2.50
C GLY A 135 21.29 5.66 -1.12
N PRO A 136 22.00 5.99 -0.03
CA PRO A 136 21.66 5.51 1.31
C PRO A 136 20.24 5.95 1.74
N PRO A 137 19.36 5.03 2.17
CA PRO A 137 18.06 5.39 2.74
C PRO A 137 18.20 6.11 4.08
N ASP A 138 17.25 6.97 4.41
CA ASP A 138 17.18 7.64 5.71
C ASP A 138 16.78 6.65 6.84
N LEU A 139 16.01 5.63 6.51
CA LEU A 139 15.65 4.54 7.41
C LEU A 139 15.63 3.21 6.65
N VAL A 140 16.28 2.18 7.20
CA VAL A 140 16.21 0.80 6.69
C VAL A 140 15.48 -0.06 7.71
N ILE A 141 14.49 -0.81 7.23
CA ILE A 141 13.66 -1.69 8.06
C ILE A 141 13.79 -3.10 7.51
N THR A 142 14.41 -3.98 8.28
CA THR A 142 14.55 -5.40 7.92
C THR A 142 13.44 -6.20 8.60
N ALA A 143 12.84 -7.15 7.89
CA ALA A 143 11.89 -8.09 8.49
C ALA A 143 12.52 -8.78 9.71
N ALA A 144 11.80 -8.79 10.84
CA ALA A 144 12.35 -9.28 12.10
C ALA A 144 12.75 -10.75 12.03
N LYS A 145 11.96 -11.57 11.33
CA LYS A 145 12.25 -12.99 11.08
C LYS A 145 12.29 -13.28 9.58
N PRO A 146 13.17 -14.21 9.14
CA PRO A 146 13.13 -14.70 7.79
C PRO A 146 11.94 -15.65 7.60
N PHE A 147 11.48 -15.78 6.36
CA PHE A 147 10.50 -16.78 5.93
C PHE A 147 11.19 -17.89 5.12
N MET A 148 10.84 -19.14 5.40
CA MET A 148 11.33 -20.31 4.65
C MET A 148 10.30 -20.70 3.60
N ILE A 149 10.65 -20.53 2.33
CA ILE A 149 9.83 -21.00 1.21
C ILE A 149 10.01 -22.52 1.08
N PRO A 150 8.91 -23.29 0.97
CA PRO A 150 8.97 -24.70 0.61
C PRO A 150 9.70 -24.95 -0.71
N ALA A 151 10.21 -26.18 -0.88
CA ALA A 151 10.89 -26.57 -2.12
C ALA A 151 9.95 -26.63 -3.32
N ASP A 152 8.73 -27.08 -3.07
CA ASP A 152 7.67 -27.38 -4.02
C ASP A 152 6.31 -26.90 -3.49
N GLY A 153 5.27 -27.01 -4.33
CA GLY A 153 3.92 -26.57 -4.00
C GLY A 153 3.46 -25.36 -4.82
N PRO A 154 2.27 -24.82 -4.49
CA PRO A 154 1.73 -23.64 -5.15
C PRO A 154 2.54 -22.39 -4.79
N ASP A 155 2.22 -21.29 -5.47
CA ASP A 155 2.73 -19.98 -5.11
C ASP A 155 2.37 -19.62 -3.65
N VAL A 156 3.27 -18.93 -2.98
CA VAL A 156 3.12 -18.54 -1.58
C VAL A 156 2.95 -17.02 -1.49
N PHE A 157 1.88 -16.57 -0.84
CA PHE A 157 1.70 -15.17 -0.46
C PHE A 157 2.00 -15.01 1.02
N TRP A 158 3.00 -14.18 1.32
CA TRP A 158 3.45 -13.92 2.69
C TRP A 158 3.49 -12.43 3.00
N ASN A 159 3.02 -12.07 4.18
CA ASN A 159 2.97 -10.69 4.66
C ASN A 159 3.96 -10.51 5.79
N PHE A 160 4.96 -9.66 5.58
CA PHE A 160 5.88 -9.25 6.65
C PHE A 160 5.35 -7.98 7.30
N VAL A 161 5.17 -8.00 8.62
CA VAL A 161 4.85 -6.80 9.40
C VAL A 161 6.17 -6.13 9.80
N LEU A 162 6.36 -4.90 9.35
CA LEU A 162 7.56 -4.10 9.56
C LEU A 162 7.22 -2.92 10.46
N SER A 163 7.88 -2.82 11.62
CA SER A 163 7.64 -1.73 12.58
C SER A 163 8.74 -0.66 12.48
N PRO A 164 8.56 0.41 11.68
CA PRO A 164 9.51 1.51 11.59
C PRO A 164 9.67 2.23 12.94
N ALA A 165 10.92 2.43 13.39
CA ALA A 165 11.24 3.11 14.64
C ALA A 165 11.21 4.66 14.49
N VAL A 166 10.10 5.18 13.99
CA VAL A 166 9.89 6.62 13.77
C VAL A 166 9.35 7.27 15.04
N ARG A 167 9.97 8.38 15.50
CA ARG A 167 9.63 9.08 16.75
C ARG A 167 8.75 10.33 16.56
N GLU A 168 8.67 10.84 15.34
CA GLU A 168 7.85 11.99 14.94
C GLU A 168 7.31 11.75 13.52
N PRO A 169 6.18 12.35 13.11
CA PRO A 169 5.65 12.20 11.75
C PRO A 169 6.69 12.48 10.66
N ARG A 170 6.78 11.60 9.65
CA ARG A 170 7.70 11.74 8.51
C ARG A 170 6.95 11.74 7.19
N GLN A 171 7.44 12.53 6.24
CA GLN A 171 7.00 12.51 4.86
C GLN A 171 7.95 11.62 4.06
N VAL A 172 7.43 10.58 3.42
CA VAL A 172 8.19 9.62 2.63
C VAL A 172 7.98 9.94 1.16
N LYS A 173 9.08 10.14 0.43
CA LYS A 173 9.05 10.46 -1.01
C LYS A 173 9.42 9.29 -1.91
N ALA A 174 10.09 8.27 -1.37
CA ALA A 174 10.45 7.08 -2.13
C ALA A 174 10.61 5.88 -1.19
N ILE A 175 10.45 4.70 -1.77
CA ILE A 175 10.85 3.45 -1.15
C ILE A 175 11.77 2.66 -2.07
N GLU A 176 12.60 1.83 -1.47
CA GLU A 176 13.30 0.78 -2.19
C GLU A 176 13.10 -0.54 -1.43
N ILE A 177 12.54 -1.54 -2.12
CA ILE A 177 12.32 -2.87 -1.55
C ILE A 177 13.48 -3.76 -1.98
N ARG A 178 14.17 -4.33 -0.99
CA ARG A 178 15.18 -5.36 -1.19
C ARG A 178 14.61 -6.68 -0.69
N PRO A 179 14.25 -7.62 -1.58
CA PRO A 179 13.60 -8.87 -1.18
C PRO A 179 14.53 -9.84 -0.41
N GLY A 180 15.83 -9.56 -0.34
CA GLY A 180 16.82 -10.51 0.17
C GLY A 180 17.20 -11.56 -0.87
N ASN A 181 16.22 -12.31 -1.38
CA ASN A 181 16.39 -13.28 -2.47
C ASN A 181 15.48 -12.93 -3.67
N ALA A 182 15.99 -12.10 -4.58
CA ALA A 182 15.19 -11.59 -5.71
C ALA A 182 14.77 -12.68 -6.72
N ARG A 183 15.34 -13.89 -6.65
CA ARG A 183 15.01 -15.00 -7.56
C ARG A 183 13.70 -15.69 -7.19
N THR A 184 13.33 -15.64 -5.91
CA THR A 184 12.12 -16.31 -5.40
C THR A 184 10.91 -15.38 -5.39
N VAL A 185 11.12 -14.06 -5.40
CA VAL A 185 10.04 -13.07 -5.37
C VAL A 185 9.56 -12.75 -6.77
N HIS A 186 8.27 -12.97 -7.02
CA HIS A 186 7.61 -12.57 -8.25
C HIS A 186 7.29 -11.08 -8.26
N HIS A 187 6.69 -10.57 -7.19
CA HIS A 187 6.50 -9.14 -6.92
C HIS A 187 6.27 -8.92 -5.41
N ALA A 188 6.31 -7.66 -4.99
CA ALA A 188 5.99 -7.26 -3.63
C ALA A 188 5.25 -5.91 -3.62
N ASN A 189 4.31 -5.77 -2.68
CA ASN A 189 3.53 -4.57 -2.43
C ASN A 189 3.74 -4.13 -0.99
N LEU A 190 3.91 -2.83 -0.76
CA LEU A 190 3.99 -2.26 0.58
C LEU A 190 2.69 -1.52 0.89
N LEU A 191 2.06 -1.89 2.00
CA LEU A 191 0.91 -1.19 2.56
C LEU A 191 1.31 -0.53 3.88
N ILE A 192 0.50 0.43 4.34
CA ILE A 192 0.67 1.05 5.64
C ILE A 192 -0.52 0.62 6.51
N ASP A 193 -0.22 0.14 7.72
CA ASP A 193 -1.21 -0.25 8.71
C ASP A 193 -1.13 0.72 9.89
N ARG A 194 -2.03 1.72 9.87
CA ARG A 194 -2.05 2.80 10.87
C ARG A 194 -2.61 2.34 12.20
N SER A 195 -3.54 1.40 12.17
CA SER A 195 -4.20 0.84 13.35
C SER A 195 -3.45 -0.34 13.96
N ARG A 196 -2.37 -0.81 13.30
CA ARG A 196 -1.66 -2.05 13.63
C ARG A 196 -2.58 -3.27 13.63
N SER A 197 -3.65 -3.19 12.86
CA SER A 197 -4.65 -4.24 12.77
C SER A 197 -4.01 -5.56 12.37
N THR A 198 -3.09 -5.60 11.43
CA THR A 198 -2.51 -6.85 10.94
C THR A 198 -1.67 -7.63 11.96
N ARG A 199 -1.25 -7.02 13.08
CA ARG A 199 -0.49 -7.72 14.14
C ARG A 199 -1.23 -8.92 14.73
N TYR A 200 -2.57 -8.91 14.80
CA TYR A 200 -3.32 -10.05 15.32
C TYR A 200 -3.25 -11.28 14.40
N ARG A 201 -2.89 -11.09 13.13
CA ARG A 201 -2.71 -12.20 12.18
C ARG A 201 -1.37 -12.89 12.38
N GLU A 202 -0.41 -12.23 13.02
CA GLU A 202 0.87 -12.83 13.38
C GLU A 202 0.71 -13.77 14.58
N LYS A 203 1.36 -14.94 14.54
CA LYS A 203 1.41 -15.86 15.69
C LYS A 203 2.29 -15.31 16.82
N ALA A 204 3.31 -14.54 16.46
CA ALA A 204 4.15 -13.78 17.37
C ALA A 204 4.67 -12.53 16.63
N PRO A 205 4.98 -11.43 17.34
CA PRO A 205 5.41 -10.19 16.72
C PRO A 205 6.57 -10.37 15.73
N GLY A 206 6.37 -9.90 14.50
CA GLY A 206 7.37 -9.95 13.43
C GLY A 206 7.57 -11.31 12.75
N GLU A 207 6.71 -12.30 13.02
CA GLU A 207 6.68 -13.56 12.26
C GLU A 207 6.08 -13.39 10.86
N GLY A 208 5.20 -12.41 10.67
CA GLY A 208 4.36 -12.31 9.50
C GLY A 208 3.24 -13.35 9.45
N PHE A 209 2.50 -13.36 8.35
CA PHE A 209 1.36 -14.25 8.15
C PHE A 209 1.08 -14.53 6.67
N ALA A 210 0.42 -15.65 6.38
CA ALA A 210 0.04 -16.04 5.03
C ALA A 210 -1.20 -15.27 4.53
N GLY A 211 -1.27 -15.05 3.21
CA GLY A 211 -2.47 -14.54 2.53
C GLY A 211 -2.15 -13.55 1.42
N MET A 212 -2.89 -13.64 0.31
CA MET A 212 -2.86 -12.64 -0.76
C MET A 212 -3.59 -11.38 -0.32
N ASP A 213 -4.82 -11.54 0.18
CA ASP A 213 -5.66 -10.41 0.59
C ASP A 213 -5.26 -9.84 1.94
N LEU A 214 -5.11 -8.52 1.92
CA LEU A 214 -4.85 -7.69 3.08
C LEU A 214 -6.04 -6.77 3.31
N GLU A 215 -6.88 -7.14 4.26
CA GLU A 215 -7.76 -6.20 4.92
C GLU A 215 -6.96 -5.48 6.01
N ILE A 216 -6.67 -4.21 5.78
CA ILE A 216 -6.11 -3.30 6.77
C ILE A 216 -7.25 -2.41 7.25
N ALA A 217 -7.54 -2.46 8.55
CA ALA A 217 -8.53 -1.56 9.12
C ALA A 217 -7.97 -0.13 9.09
N SER A 218 -8.46 0.70 8.19
CA SER A 218 -8.06 2.09 8.04
C SER A 218 -9.27 2.99 7.85
N ASP A 219 -9.21 4.17 8.45
CA ASP A 219 -10.12 5.30 8.24
C ASP A 219 -9.58 6.26 7.16
N THR A 220 -8.45 5.91 6.54
CA THR A 220 -7.77 6.71 5.52
C THR A 220 -7.45 5.89 4.27
N PHE A 221 -7.07 6.57 3.20
CA PHE A 221 -6.62 5.91 1.98
C PHE A 221 -5.25 5.28 2.24
N ASP A 222 -5.09 3.97 2.02
CA ASP A 222 -3.81 3.28 2.20
C ASP A 222 -3.28 2.64 0.92
N PRO A 223 -1.96 2.69 0.65
CA PRO A 223 -0.94 3.52 1.31
C PRO A 223 -0.97 4.96 0.75
N ASP A 224 -1.86 5.83 1.26
CA ASP A 224 -2.20 7.14 0.68
C ASP A 224 -2.51 7.12 -0.82
N SER A 225 -2.94 5.96 -1.33
CA SER A 225 -3.18 5.69 -2.76
C SER A 225 -1.93 5.78 -3.65
N HIS A 226 -0.80 5.33 -3.12
CA HIS A 226 0.45 5.14 -3.86
C HIS A 226 0.62 3.71 -4.38
N PHE A 227 1.15 3.56 -5.60
CA PHE A 227 1.65 2.26 -6.07
C PHE A 227 3.04 1.97 -5.51
N LEU A 228 3.07 1.53 -4.25
CA LEU A 228 4.28 1.08 -3.55
C LEU A 228 4.61 -0.37 -3.93
N PHE A 229 5.07 -0.53 -5.18
CA PHE A 229 5.23 -1.82 -5.84
C PHE A 229 6.70 -2.11 -6.19
N TRP A 230 7.09 -3.37 -6.13
CA TRP A 230 8.38 -3.87 -6.62
C TRP A 230 8.23 -5.19 -7.40
N LYS A 231 9.05 -5.36 -8.43
CA LYS A 231 9.24 -6.64 -9.13
C LYS A 231 10.68 -6.78 -9.64
N PRO A 232 11.13 -8.00 -10.02
CA PRO A 232 12.39 -8.20 -10.74
C PRO A 232 12.62 -7.20 -11.88
N GLY A 233 13.75 -6.49 -11.81
CA GLY A 233 14.15 -5.48 -12.81
C GLY A 233 13.45 -4.12 -12.70
N ALA A 234 12.62 -3.90 -11.67
CA ALA A 234 12.07 -2.59 -11.38
C ALA A 234 13.17 -1.59 -10.99
N THR A 235 13.01 -0.35 -11.43
CA THR A 235 13.84 0.77 -10.98
C THR A 235 13.09 1.47 -9.85
N PRO A 236 13.77 1.89 -8.75
CA PRO A 236 13.10 2.64 -7.71
C PRO A 236 12.41 3.90 -8.25
N TRP A 237 11.29 4.24 -7.64
CA TRP A 237 10.47 5.37 -8.01
C TRP A 237 10.49 6.40 -6.89
N GLU A 238 10.92 7.61 -7.22
CA GLU A 238 10.72 8.78 -6.36
C GLU A 238 9.42 9.46 -6.77
N GLU A 239 8.54 9.67 -5.80
CA GLU A 239 7.25 10.31 -6.03
C GLU A 239 7.45 11.76 -6.47
N PRO A 240 6.62 12.27 -7.41
CA PRO A 240 6.68 13.66 -7.83
C PRO A 240 6.52 14.64 -6.66
N ALA A 241 7.03 15.87 -6.83
CA ALA A 241 6.88 16.93 -5.83
C ALA A 241 5.42 17.11 -5.39
N GLY A 242 5.22 17.21 -4.07
CA GLY A 242 3.91 17.31 -3.42
C GLY A 242 3.16 15.99 -3.22
N MET A 243 3.67 14.86 -3.71
CA MET A 243 3.07 13.52 -3.56
C MET A 243 3.85 12.63 -2.57
N SER A 244 4.47 13.20 -1.54
CA SER A 244 4.94 12.37 -0.42
C SER A 244 3.74 11.75 0.31
N TRP A 245 3.96 10.63 0.98
CA TRP A 245 2.97 10.03 1.88
C TRP A 245 3.45 10.09 3.32
N ARG A 246 2.51 10.06 4.26
CA ARG A 246 2.81 10.29 5.68
C ARG A 246 3.02 8.98 6.42
N LEU A 247 4.07 8.93 7.24
CA LEU A 247 4.37 7.84 8.17
C LEU A 247 4.44 8.39 9.60
N ASP A 248 3.52 7.98 10.46
CA ASP A 248 3.43 8.41 11.85
C ASP A 248 4.09 7.42 12.82
N PRO A 249 4.58 7.89 13.98
CA PRO A 249 4.99 7.01 15.07
C PRO A 249 3.86 6.05 15.41
N GLY A 250 4.16 4.77 15.46
CA GLY A 250 3.15 3.75 15.71
C GLY A 250 2.63 3.05 14.46
N ASN A 251 2.82 3.57 13.25
CA ASN A 251 2.39 2.83 12.06
C ASN A 251 3.27 1.59 11.82
N ASP A 252 2.66 0.51 11.33
CA ASP A 252 3.37 -0.60 10.72
C ASP A 252 3.33 -0.47 9.19
N LEU A 253 4.30 -1.09 8.53
CA LEU A 253 4.28 -1.32 7.09
C LEU A 253 4.10 -2.81 6.84
N VAL A 254 3.18 -3.18 5.97
CA VAL A 254 2.92 -4.57 5.63
C VAL A 254 3.48 -4.82 4.23
N LEU A 255 4.57 -5.58 4.16
CA LEU A 255 5.15 -6.00 2.90
C LEU A 255 4.52 -7.33 2.48
N ASN A 256 3.55 -7.26 1.57
CA ASN A 256 2.96 -8.42 0.90
C ASN A 256 3.89 -8.89 -0.20
N VAL A 257 4.28 -10.16 -0.18
CA VAL A 257 5.25 -10.73 -1.11
C VAL A 257 4.67 -11.98 -1.76
N HIS A 258 4.68 -12.01 -3.08
CA HIS A 258 4.35 -13.19 -3.88
C HIS A 258 5.63 -13.97 -4.18
N LEU A 259 5.71 -15.18 -3.62
CA LEU A 259 6.89 -16.04 -3.62
C LEU A 259 6.63 -17.28 -4.48
N ARG A 260 7.65 -17.69 -5.24
CA ARG A 260 7.64 -18.90 -6.08
C ARG A 260 8.65 -19.92 -5.57
N PRO A 261 8.23 -21.18 -5.33
CA PRO A 261 9.14 -22.28 -5.07
C PRO A 261 10.16 -22.47 -6.20
N THR A 262 11.37 -22.92 -5.87
CA THR A 262 12.48 -23.06 -6.84
C THR A 262 12.93 -24.50 -7.07
N GLY A 263 12.25 -25.48 -6.46
CA GLY A 263 12.66 -26.88 -6.42
C GLY A 263 13.56 -27.23 -5.23
N LYS A 264 13.88 -26.26 -4.36
CA LYS A 264 14.59 -26.46 -3.10
C LYS A 264 14.15 -25.40 -2.07
N PRO A 265 14.27 -25.67 -0.75
CA PRO A 265 13.92 -24.69 0.26
C PRO A 265 14.78 -23.43 0.13
N GLU A 266 14.16 -22.26 0.18
CA GLU A 266 14.81 -20.96 0.02
C GLU A 266 14.43 -20.04 1.18
N LEU A 267 15.42 -19.33 1.73
CA LEU A 267 15.20 -18.36 2.80
C LEU A 267 15.01 -16.97 2.22
N VAL A 268 14.01 -16.23 2.70
CA VAL A 268 13.73 -14.84 2.31
C VAL A 268 13.62 -13.96 3.55
N GLN A 269 14.40 -12.88 3.59
CA GLN A 269 14.30 -11.86 4.62
C GLN A 269 14.42 -10.48 3.97
N PRO A 270 13.28 -9.82 3.70
CA PRO A 270 13.30 -8.56 2.99
C PRO A 270 13.74 -7.40 3.88
N ALA A 271 14.23 -6.34 3.24
CA ALA A 271 14.45 -5.03 3.84
C ALA A 271 13.82 -3.93 2.98
N VAL A 272 13.29 -2.90 3.62
CA VAL A 272 12.70 -1.73 2.97
C VAL A 272 13.50 -0.50 3.37
N GLY A 273 14.02 0.22 2.38
CA GLY A 273 14.62 1.54 2.55
C GLY A 273 13.58 2.63 2.35
N LEU A 274 13.46 3.55 3.30
CA LEU A 274 12.61 4.73 3.22
C LEU A 274 13.47 5.98 3.00
N TYR A 275 13.02 6.83 2.09
CA TYR A 275 13.64 8.12 1.79
C TYR A 275 12.67 9.22 2.16
N PHE A 276 13.08 10.08 3.08
CA PHE A 276 12.24 11.13 3.63
C PHE A 276 12.40 12.45 2.87
N THR A 277 11.40 13.30 3.02
CA THR A 277 11.42 14.69 2.56
C THR A 277 10.91 15.60 3.68
N ARG A 278 11.21 16.90 3.56
CA ARG A 278 10.61 17.95 4.40
C ARG A 278 9.37 18.56 3.77
N GLU A 279 9.14 18.30 2.48
CA GLU A 279 7.97 18.79 1.75
C GLU A 279 6.74 17.99 2.20
N PRO A 280 5.67 18.64 2.67
CA PRO A 280 4.43 17.94 3.02
C PRO A 280 3.70 17.48 1.76
N GLN A 281 2.83 16.48 1.94
CA GLN A 281 1.86 16.12 0.92
C GLN A 281 0.93 17.30 0.63
N THR A 282 0.87 17.70 -0.63
CA THR A 282 -0.02 18.75 -1.15
C THR A 282 -0.86 18.27 -2.33
N ARG A 283 -0.56 17.07 -2.85
CA ARG A 283 -1.23 16.41 -3.96
C ARG A 283 -1.61 15.00 -3.52
N PHE A 284 -2.87 14.67 -3.68
CA PHE A 284 -3.48 13.47 -3.10
C PHE A 284 -3.91 12.53 -4.22
N PRO A 285 -3.06 11.59 -4.67
CA PRO A 285 -3.45 10.63 -5.69
C PRO A 285 -4.55 9.70 -5.14
N MET A 286 -5.29 9.04 -6.02
CA MET A 286 -6.22 7.97 -5.66
C MET A 286 -6.02 6.75 -6.54
N LEU A 287 -6.03 5.56 -5.93
CA LEU A 287 -6.14 4.30 -6.65
C LEU A 287 -7.61 3.98 -6.90
N LEU A 288 -7.98 3.81 -8.17
CA LEU A 288 -9.29 3.34 -8.60
C LEU A 288 -9.15 1.94 -9.17
N GLN A 289 -9.99 1.00 -8.73
CA GLN A 289 -10.06 -0.34 -9.26
C GLN A 289 -11.36 -0.51 -10.04
N LEU A 290 -11.27 -0.67 -11.36
CA LEU A 290 -12.35 -1.29 -12.12
C LEU A 290 -12.19 -2.80 -11.98
N GLU A 291 -13.27 -3.50 -11.67
CA GLU A 291 -13.25 -4.96 -11.55
C GLU A 291 -14.61 -5.59 -11.89
N HIS A 292 -14.63 -6.89 -12.17
CA HIS A 292 -15.90 -7.62 -12.27
C HIS A 292 -15.69 -9.11 -12.01
N ASP A 293 -15.04 -9.42 -10.89
CA ASP A 293 -14.68 -10.80 -10.57
C ASP A 293 -15.90 -11.72 -10.43
N GLY A 294 -17.04 -11.19 -9.96
CA GLY A 294 -18.29 -11.95 -9.87
C GLY A 294 -18.90 -12.36 -11.22
N ALA A 295 -18.43 -11.80 -12.34
CA ALA A 295 -18.80 -12.25 -13.69
C ALA A 295 -17.91 -13.37 -14.24
N LEU A 296 -16.81 -13.70 -13.56
CA LEU A 296 -15.92 -14.79 -13.94
C LEU A 296 -16.56 -16.14 -13.59
N ASP A 297 -17.17 -16.76 -14.59
CA ASP A 297 -17.62 -18.16 -14.56
C ASP A 297 -17.28 -18.82 -15.91
N ILE A 298 -15.98 -19.00 -16.16
CA ILE A 298 -15.40 -19.35 -17.45
C ILE A 298 -15.58 -20.86 -17.71
N PRO A 299 -16.38 -21.27 -18.71
CA PRO A 299 -16.59 -22.68 -19.02
C PRO A 299 -15.29 -23.38 -19.47
N PRO A 300 -15.12 -24.69 -19.19
CA PRO A 300 -14.02 -25.46 -19.76
C PRO A 300 -14.08 -25.43 -21.30
N GLY A 301 -12.95 -25.13 -21.95
CA GLY A 301 -12.86 -25.14 -23.41
C GLY A 301 -13.22 -23.83 -24.10
N ASP A 302 -13.74 -22.83 -23.37
CA ASP A 302 -14.08 -21.52 -23.94
C ASP A 302 -12.80 -20.75 -24.33
N PRO A 303 -12.59 -20.42 -25.62
CA PRO A 303 -11.37 -19.75 -26.07
C PRO A 303 -11.41 -18.22 -25.90
N ASP A 304 -12.57 -17.63 -25.59
CA ASP A 304 -12.73 -16.17 -25.62
C ASP A 304 -13.87 -15.65 -24.72
N PHE A 305 -13.76 -15.89 -23.42
CA PHE A 305 -14.74 -15.42 -22.44
C PHE A 305 -14.53 -13.93 -22.12
N PRO A 306 -15.50 -13.02 -22.35
CA PRO A 306 -15.32 -11.60 -22.10
C PRO A 306 -15.76 -11.17 -20.70
N VAL A 307 -15.03 -10.24 -20.09
CA VAL A 307 -15.41 -9.55 -18.84
C VAL A 307 -15.23 -8.05 -19.01
N SER A 308 -16.13 -7.26 -18.44
CA SER A 308 -16.10 -5.81 -18.58
C SER A 308 -16.58 -5.07 -17.36
N ASP A 309 -16.04 -3.86 -17.17
CA ASP A 309 -16.54 -2.88 -16.22
C ASP A 309 -16.40 -1.47 -16.83
N ASP A 310 -17.22 -0.55 -16.35
CA ASP A 310 -17.22 0.86 -16.74
C ASP A 310 -17.31 1.75 -15.50
N PHE A 311 -16.54 2.83 -15.46
CA PHE A 311 -16.54 3.79 -14.37
C PHE A 311 -16.62 5.22 -14.93
N ARG A 312 -17.58 6.01 -14.44
CA ARG A 312 -17.75 7.41 -14.84
C ARG A 312 -17.08 8.34 -13.85
N MET A 313 -16.14 9.14 -14.33
CA MET A 313 -15.39 10.09 -13.51
C MET A 313 -16.30 11.19 -12.92
N PRO A 314 -16.38 11.35 -11.59
CA PRO A 314 -17.23 12.35 -10.95
C PRO A 314 -16.62 13.77 -10.97
N LEU A 315 -15.31 13.87 -11.24
CA LEU A 315 -14.53 15.10 -11.29
C LEU A 315 -13.42 15.01 -12.35
N ASP A 316 -12.80 16.15 -12.64
CA ASP A 316 -11.61 16.25 -13.48
C ASP A 316 -10.41 15.60 -12.77
N ALA A 317 -9.63 14.76 -13.46
CA ALA A 317 -8.43 14.16 -12.90
C ALA A 317 -7.35 13.95 -13.95
N ASP A 318 -6.11 13.78 -13.50
CA ASP A 318 -4.98 13.35 -14.33
C ASP A 318 -4.64 11.90 -14.03
N LEU A 319 -4.67 11.01 -15.03
CA LEU A 319 -4.25 9.63 -14.88
C LEU A 319 -2.72 9.54 -14.94
N LEU A 320 -2.11 9.03 -13.87
CA LEU A 320 -0.67 8.96 -13.67
C LEU A 320 -0.09 7.58 -14.03
N ALA A 321 -0.82 6.52 -13.72
CA ALA A 321 -0.36 5.15 -13.93
C ALA A 321 -1.53 4.16 -14.05
N VAL A 322 -1.27 3.01 -14.69
CA VAL A 322 -2.20 1.90 -14.81
C VAL A 322 -1.55 0.57 -14.41
N TYR A 323 -2.32 -0.31 -13.80
CA TYR A 323 -1.92 -1.67 -13.44
C TYR A 323 -3.04 -2.66 -13.81
N PRO A 324 -2.97 -3.28 -15.00
CA PRO A 324 -3.83 -4.38 -15.39
C PRO A 324 -3.44 -5.67 -14.65
N HIS A 325 -4.42 -6.45 -14.23
CA HIS A 325 -4.20 -7.74 -13.58
C HIS A 325 -5.26 -8.78 -13.96
N ALA A 326 -4.79 -9.97 -14.32
CA ALA A 326 -5.53 -11.19 -14.56
C ALA A 326 -4.59 -12.39 -14.30
N HIS A 327 -5.11 -13.60 -14.15
CA HIS A 327 -4.30 -14.79 -13.95
C HIS A 327 -3.95 -15.49 -15.28
N TYR A 328 -3.89 -16.83 -15.28
CA TYR A 328 -3.31 -17.62 -16.38
C TYR A 328 -4.18 -17.69 -17.64
N LEU A 329 -5.50 -17.53 -17.51
CA LEU A 329 -6.42 -17.57 -18.63
C LEU A 329 -6.57 -16.21 -19.31
N GLY A 330 -6.20 -15.12 -18.65
CA GLY A 330 -6.16 -13.79 -19.27
C GLY A 330 -5.42 -13.82 -20.61
N ARG A 331 -6.05 -13.32 -21.67
CA ARG A 331 -5.54 -13.34 -23.04
C ARG A 331 -5.32 -11.92 -23.57
N LEU A 332 -6.39 -11.13 -23.62
CA LEU A 332 -6.39 -9.74 -24.11
C LEU A 332 -6.94 -8.84 -23.02
N LEU A 333 -6.18 -7.82 -22.64
CA LEU A 333 -6.57 -6.85 -21.63
C LEU A 333 -6.58 -5.45 -22.26
N GLU A 334 -7.74 -4.80 -22.23
CA GLU A 334 -7.93 -3.46 -22.79
C GLU A 334 -8.50 -2.49 -21.75
N GLY A 335 -7.93 -1.29 -21.71
CA GLY A 335 -8.44 -0.14 -20.96
C GLY A 335 -8.48 1.10 -21.86
N PHE A 336 -9.63 1.77 -21.92
CA PHE A 336 -9.78 3.01 -22.69
C PHE A 336 -10.75 3.97 -22.00
N ALA A 337 -10.64 5.25 -22.33
CA ALA A 337 -11.54 6.31 -21.87
C ALA A 337 -12.39 6.82 -23.04
N THR A 338 -13.68 7.03 -22.80
CA THR A 338 -14.57 7.79 -23.68
C THR A 338 -14.82 9.15 -23.02
N LEU A 339 -14.27 10.20 -23.64
CA LEU A 339 -14.38 11.57 -23.14
C LEU A 339 -15.82 12.11 -23.32
N PRO A 340 -16.20 13.21 -22.62
CA PRO A 340 -17.55 13.78 -22.71
C PRO A 340 -17.98 14.21 -24.12
N ASP A 341 -17.03 14.51 -25.00
CA ASP A 341 -17.26 14.84 -26.42
C ASP A 341 -17.43 13.60 -27.32
N GLY A 342 -17.34 12.39 -26.75
CA GLY A 342 -17.39 11.11 -27.45
C GLY A 342 -16.03 10.61 -27.96
N THR A 343 -14.95 11.38 -27.81
CA THR A 343 -13.61 10.97 -28.24
C THR A 343 -13.14 9.77 -27.42
N ARG A 344 -12.72 8.69 -28.11
CA ARG A 344 -12.09 7.52 -27.46
C ARG A 344 -10.58 7.73 -27.35
N ARG A 345 -10.02 7.47 -26.17
CA ARG A 345 -8.59 7.50 -25.88
C ARG A 345 -8.14 6.18 -25.28
N TRP A 346 -7.10 5.58 -25.84
CA TRP A 346 -6.50 4.38 -25.26
C TRP A 346 -5.75 4.71 -23.98
N LEU A 347 -5.97 3.89 -22.95
CA LEU A 347 -5.22 3.95 -21.71
C LEU A 347 -4.17 2.84 -21.68
N ILE A 348 -4.55 1.62 -22.03
CA ILE A 348 -3.66 0.47 -22.14
C ILE A 348 -4.25 -0.61 -23.06
N ARG A 349 -3.38 -1.33 -23.75
CA ARG A 349 -3.75 -2.54 -24.48
C ARG A 349 -2.65 -3.58 -24.41
N ILE A 350 -2.99 -4.78 -23.94
CA ILE A 350 -2.09 -5.93 -23.85
C ILE A 350 -2.68 -7.08 -24.70
N PRO A 351 -2.17 -7.31 -25.93
CA PRO A 351 -2.69 -8.35 -26.83
C PRO A 351 -2.46 -9.78 -26.37
N GLU A 352 -1.37 -9.98 -25.62
CA GLU A 352 -0.92 -11.29 -25.14
C GLU A 352 -0.54 -11.13 -23.67
N TRP A 353 -1.49 -11.36 -22.78
CA TRP A 353 -1.25 -11.29 -21.35
C TRP A 353 -0.33 -12.40 -20.87
N ASP A 354 0.51 -12.05 -19.90
CA ASP A 354 1.37 -12.99 -19.18
C ASP A 354 1.49 -12.53 -17.73
N LEU A 355 0.86 -13.27 -16.82
CA LEU A 355 0.89 -13.00 -15.38
C LEU A 355 2.32 -12.82 -14.84
N ASN A 356 3.30 -13.50 -15.43
CA ASN A 356 4.70 -13.43 -14.97
C ASN A 356 5.36 -12.06 -15.18
N TRP A 357 4.73 -11.20 -15.98
CA TRP A 357 5.28 -9.91 -16.39
C TRP A 357 4.37 -8.73 -16.07
N GLN A 358 3.41 -8.92 -15.16
CA GLN A 358 2.57 -7.85 -14.64
C GLN A 358 3.42 -6.70 -14.05
N ALA A 359 2.95 -5.47 -14.25
CA ALA A 359 3.71 -4.28 -13.88
C ALA A 359 2.80 -3.05 -13.77
N VAL A 360 3.19 -2.10 -12.92
CA VAL A 360 2.63 -0.75 -12.94
C VAL A 360 3.25 0.03 -14.10
N TYR A 361 2.42 0.47 -15.05
CA TYR A 361 2.84 1.29 -16.19
C TYR A 361 2.54 2.77 -15.89
N ARG A 362 3.60 3.56 -15.67
CA ARG A 362 3.50 5.00 -15.41
C ARG A 362 3.55 5.76 -16.71
N TYR A 363 2.66 6.74 -16.90
CA TYR A 363 2.69 7.57 -18.10
C TYR A 363 3.90 8.51 -18.09
N ARG A 364 4.43 8.81 -19.28
CA ARG A 364 5.46 9.83 -19.46
C ARG A 364 4.90 11.22 -19.12
N GLU A 365 3.70 11.49 -19.60
CA GLU A 365 2.90 12.66 -19.28
C GLU A 365 1.53 12.22 -18.79
N PRO A 366 1.01 12.79 -17.68
CA PRO A 366 -0.31 12.44 -17.19
C PRO A 366 -1.42 12.61 -18.24
N VAL A 367 -2.35 11.65 -18.29
CA VAL A 367 -3.49 11.72 -19.22
C VAL A 367 -4.64 12.44 -18.55
N PHE A 368 -5.00 13.63 -19.06
CA PHE A 368 -6.16 14.36 -18.55
C PHE A 368 -7.48 13.64 -18.85
N LEU A 369 -8.28 13.43 -17.80
CA LEU A 369 -9.61 12.83 -17.79
C LEU A 369 -10.63 13.86 -17.27
N PRO A 370 -11.37 14.56 -18.14
CA PRO A 370 -12.42 15.49 -17.71
C PRO A 370 -13.58 14.75 -17.00
N LYS A 371 -14.27 15.46 -16.11
CA LYS A 371 -15.50 15.00 -15.46
C LYS A 371 -16.49 14.47 -16.50
N GLY A 372 -17.11 13.33 -16.18
CA GLY A 372 -18.05 12.65 -17.08
C GLY A 372 -17.39 11.70 -18.07
N THR A 373 -16.06 11.66 -18.14
CA THR A 373 -15.31 10.60 -18.85
C THR A 373 -15.76 9.22 -18.35
N VAL A 374 -16.01 8.30 -19.27
CA VAL A 374 -16.26 6.89 -18.96
C VAL A 374 -15.00 6.10 -19.23
N ILE A 375 -14.42 5.53 -18.18
CA ILE A 375 -13.30 4.59 -18.28
C ILE A 375 -13.88 3.19 -18.43
N SER A 376 -13.36 2.44 -19.39
CA SER A 376 -13.86 1.13 -19.78
C SER A 376 -12.75 0.09 -19.73
N MET A 377 -13.01 -1.00 -19.01
CA MET A 377 -12.19 -2.21 -18.96
C MET A 377 -12.84 -3.30 -19.82
N ARG A 378 -12.09 -3.92 -20.73
CA ARG A 378 -12.55 -5.03 -21.60
C ARG A 378 -11.50 -6.13 -21.64
N TYR A 379 -11.71 -7.19 -20.88
CA TYR A 379 -10.79 -8.32 -20.74
C TYR A 379 -11.38 -9.57 -21.40
N HIS A 380 -10.50 -10.42 -21.92
CA HIS A 380 -10.85 -11.68 -22.55
C HIS A 380 -9.98 -12.81 -21.99
N TYR A 381 -10.60 -13.96 -21.76
CA TYR A 381 -9.97 -15.14 -21.16
C TYR A 381 -10.06 -16.35 -22.10
N ASP A 382 -9.01 -17.17 -22.14
CA ASP A 382 -8.91 -18.40 -22.94
C ASP A 382 -8.71 -19.61 -22.05
N ASN A 383 -9.81 -20.32 -21.78
CA ASN A 383 -9.86 -21.59 -21.07
C ASN A 383 -9.87 -22.80 -22.02
N SER A 384 -9.39 -22.64 -23.25
CA SER A 384 -9.28 -23.74 -24.20
C SER A 384 -8.06 -24.62 -23.91
N ALA A 385 -8.05 -25.84 -24.45
CA ALA A 385 -6.89 -26.72 -24.41
C ALA A 385 -5.73 -26.23 -25.30
N ALA A 386 -5.98 -25.23 -26.16
CA ALA A 386 -4.97 -24.62 -27.02
C ALA A 386 -4.15 -23.54 -26.30
N ASN A 387 -4.65 -22.99 -25.18
CA ASN A 387 -3.91 -22.03 -24.37
C ASN A 387 -2.74 -22.73 -23.65
N PRO A 388 -1.48 -22.46 -24.03
CA PRO A 388 -0.32 -23.10 -23.40
C PRO A 388 -0.12 -22.67 -21.94
N ARG A 389 -0.79 -21.61 -21.49
CA ARG A 389 -0.77 -21.11 -20.11
C ARG A 389 -1.89 -21.68 -19.24
N ASN A 390 -2.84 -22.43 -19.81
CA ASN A 390 -3.93 -23.00 -19.02
C ASN A 390 -3.36 -23.93 -17.93
N PRO A 391 -3.60 -23.65 -16.63
CA PRO A 391 -3.06 -24.48 -15.55
C PRO A 391 -3.76 -25.82 -15.44
N ASN A 392 -4.86 -26.03 -16.18
CA ASN A 392 -5.68 -27.23 -16.16
C ASN A 392 -5.53 -28.03 -17.47
N SER A 393 -5.15 -29.30 -17.34
CA SER A 393 -5.16 -30.26 -18.45
C SER A 393 -5.83 -31.57 -18.00
N PRO A 394 -7.05 -31.89 -18.48
CA PRO A 394 -7.88 -31.09 -19.41
C PRO A 394 -8.41 -29.79 -18.76
N PRO A 395 -8.87 -28.80 -19.56
CA PRO A 395 -9.49 -27.58 -19.02
C PRO A 395 -10.66 -27.88 -18.08
N LYS A 396 -10.85 -27.02 -17.08
CA LYS A 396 -11.92 -27.09 -16.08
C LYS A 396 -12.61 -25.74 -15.96
N ARG A 397 -13.81 -25.70 -15.37
CA ARG A 397 -14.49 -24.42 -15.09
C ARG A 397 -13.63 -23.61 -14.12
N VAL A 398 -13.45 -22.33 -14.42
CA VAL A 398 -12.67 -21.39 -13.60
C VAL A 398 -13.55 -20.21 -13.21
N VAL A 399 -13.50 -19.82 -11.94
CA VAL A 399 -14.30 -18.72 -11.38
C VAL A 399 -13.40 -17.62 -10.81
N GLY A 400 -13.99 -16.49 -10.43
CA GLY A 400 -13.28 -15.42 -9.73
C GLY A 400 -12.68 -15.90 -8.40
N GLY A 401 -11.42 -15.57 -8.13
CA GLY A 401 -10.74 -15.95 -6.89
C GLY A 401 -9.26 -15.58 -6.81
N ASN A 402 -8.67 -15.82 -5.64
CA ASN A 402 -7.31 -15.36 -5.30
C ASN A 402 -6.21 -16.36 -5.66
N GLN A 403 -6.53 -17.61 -5.98
CA GLN A 403 -5.48 -18.51 -6.44
C GLN A 403 -5.10 -18.16 -7.87
N SER A 404 -3.83 -18.33 -8.25
CA SER A 404 -3.42 -18.14 -9.64
C SER A 404 -4.13 -19.11 -10.61
N THR A 405 -4.74 -20.19 -10.10
CA THR A 405 -5.61 -21.11 -10.85
C THR A 405 -7.08 -20.69 -10.94
N ASP A 406 -7.50 -19.72 -10.11
CA ASP A 406 -8.75 -18.97 -10.27
C ASP A 406 -8.49 -17.82 -11.25
N GLU A 407 -9.45 -16.90 -11.43
CA GLU A 407 -9.25 -15.70 -12.24
C GLU A 407 -9.58 -14.38 -11.54
N MET A 408 -9.03 -13.30 -12.08
CA MET A 408 -9.31 -11.92 -11.67
C MET A 408 -9.45 -11.02 -12.90
N ALA A 409 -10.27 -9.97 -12.78
CA ALA A 409 -10.49 -8.99 -13.83
C ALA A 409 -10.27 -7.58 -13.28
N HIS A 410 -9.02 -7.17 -13.06
CA HIS A 410 -8.75 -5.87 -12.42
C HIS A 410 -8.00 -4.90 -13.34
N LEU A 411 -8.48 -3.66 -13.39
CA LEU A 411 -7.77 -2.52 -13.96
C LEU A 411 -7.62 -1.45 -12.88
N TRP A 412 -6.42 -1.38 -12.31
CA TRP A 412 -6.08 -0.36 -11.34
C TRP A 412 -5.56 0.89 -12.03
N LEU A 413 -5.97 2.05 -11.54
CA LEU A 413 -5.64 3.36 -12.08
C LEU A 413 -5.17 4.26 -10.93
N GLN A 414 -3.99 4.86 -11.04
CA GLN A 414 -3.61 5.94 -10.14
C GLN A 414 -3.98 7.26 -10.79
N VAL A 415 -4.98 7.94 -10.25
CA VAL A 415 -5.42 9.25 -10.72
C VAL A 415 -5.03 10.34 -9.72
N LEU A 416 -4.84 11.56 -10.19
CA LEU A 416 -4.70 12.74 -9.36
C LEU A 416 -5.93 13.62 -9.60
N PRO A 417 -6.87 13.70 -8.64
CA PRO A 417 -7.98 14.63 -8.72
C PRO A 417 -7.52 16.07 -8.91
N ARG A 418 -8.20 16.82 -9.78
CA ARG A 418 -8.04 18.27 -9.88
C ARG A 418 -9.04 18.95 -8.96
N GLY A 419 -8.59 19.99 -8.27
CA GLY A 419 -9.39 20.77 -7.33
C GLY A 419 -8.56 21.32 -6.18
N SER A 420 -9.18 22.11 -5.31
CA SER A 420 -8.55 22.59 -4.08
C SER A 420 -8.63 21.53 -2.98
N GLY A 421 -7.50 21.25 -2.32
CA GLY A 421 -7.44 20.32 -1.19
C GLY A 421 -7.56 18.84 -1.61
N ASP A 422 -7.82 17.98 -0.61
CA ASP A 422 -7.99 16.54 -0.83
C ASP A 422 -9.39 16.24 -1.39
N GLN A 423 -9.44 15.74 -2.62
CA GLN A 423 -10.68 15.39 -3.33
C GLN A 423 -10.90 13.87 -3.42
N ARG A 424 -10.07 13.05 -2.75
CA ARG A 424 -10.16 11.57 -2.82
C ARG A 424 -11.52 11.05 -2.35
N ALA A 425 -12.13 11.73 -1.36
CA ALA A 425 -13.48 11.43 -0.86
C ALA A 425 -14.56 11.36 -1.95
N VAL A 426 -14.49 12.20 -3.00
CA VAL A 426 -15.47 12.22 -4.08
C VAL A 426 -15.33 10.99 -4.98
N LEU A 427 -14.09 10.61 -5.27
CA LEU A 427 -13.78 9.42 -6.05
C LEU A 427 -14.09 8.14 -5.26
N GLN A 428 -13.80 8.09 -3.96
CA GLN A 428 -14.12 6.97 -3.07
C GLN A 428 -15.61 6.68 -3.08
N GLU A 429 -16.43 7.70 -2.90
CA GLU A 429 -17.88 7.55 -2.96
C GLU A 429 -18.33 6.98 -4.30
N ALA A 430 -17.85 7.53 -5.41
CA ALA A 430 -18.23 7.09 -6.75
C ALA A 430 -17.83 5.63 -7.02
N ILE A 431 -16.61 5.23 -6.67
CA ILE A 431 -16.12 3.88 -6.94
C ILE A 431 -16.75 2.83 -6.01
N MET A 432 -17.02 3.17 -4.75
CA MET A 432 -17.72 2.28 -3.82
C MET A 432 -19.21 2.12 -4.22
N ASN A 433 -19.86 3.18 -4.69
CA ASN A 433 -21.21 3.07 -5.24
C ASN A 433 -21.23 2.17 -6.49
N ARG A 434 -20.26 2.33 -7.40
CA ARG A 434 -20.11 1.43 -8.56
C ARG A 434 -19.89 -0.03 -8.13
N ARG A 435 -19.13 -0.25 -7.05
CA ARG A 435 -18.94 -1.59 -6.49
C ARG A 435 -20.26 -2.16 -5.95
N LEU A 436 -21.07 -1.38 -5.25
CA LEU A 436 -22.38 -1.81 -4.75
C LEU A 436 -23.41 -2.07 -5.85
N GLU A 437 -23.31 -1.43 -7.02
CA GLU A 437 -24.13 -1.78 -8.19
C GLU A 437 -23.87 -3.23 -8.66
N LYS A 438 -22.63 -3.70 -8.55
CA LYS A 438 -22.22 -5.06 -8.93
C LYS A 438 -22.44 -6.05 -7.78
N TYR A 439 -22.12 -5.62 -6.56
CA TYR A 439 -22.15 -6.45 -5.34
C TYR A 439 -22.92 -5.73 -4.22
N PRO A 440 -24.26 -5.84 -4.19
CA PRO A 440 -25.09 -5.08 -3.24
C PRO A 440 -24.86 -5.39 -1.76
N ALA A 441 -24.15 -6.49 -1.44
CA ALA A 441 -23.83 -6.92 -0.08
C ALA A 441 -22.32 -6.84 0.22
N ASP A 442 -21.53 -6.12 -0.59
CA ASP A 442 -20.09 -6.00 -0.38
C ASP A 442 -19.76 -5.25 0.92
N PHE A 443 -19.10 -5.94 1.85
CA PHE A 443 -18.73 -5.40 3.16
C PHE A 443 -17.84 -4.17 3.02
N SER A 444 -16.76 -4.26 2.24
CA SER A 444 -15.75 -3.22 2.11
C SER A 444 -16.35 -1.92 1.56
N ALA A 445 -17.21 -2.01 0.55
CA ALA A 445 -17.89 -0.86 -0.03
C ALA A 445 -18.85 -0.18 0.96
N HIS A 446 -19.65 -0.97 1.68
CA HIS A 446 -20.53 -0.44 2.71
C HIS A 446 -19.75 0.16 3.90
N PHE A 447 -18.69 -0.48 4.37
CA PHE A 447 -17.84 0.04 5.44
C PHE A 447 -17.20 1.37 5.04
N ASN A 448 -16.60 1.43 3.85
CA ASN A 448 -15.95 2.63 3.33
C ASN A 448 -16.93 3.80 3.13
N LEU A 449 -18.12 3.55 2.59
CA LEU A 449 -19.17 4.57 2.48
C LEU A 449 -19.66 5.01 3.87
N GLY A 450 -19.83 4.07 4.79
CA GLY A 450 -20.23 4.34 6.17
C GLY A 450 -19.25 5.27 6.89
N ALA A 451 -17.95 4.97 6.84
CA ALA A 451 -16.89 5.81 7.39
C ALA A 451 -16.84 7.19 6.69
N LEU A 452 -17.02 7.22 5.37
CA LEU A 452 -17.05 8.46 4.60
C LEU A 452 -18.21 9.37 5.02
N PHE A 453 -19.43 8.84 5.15
CA PHE A 453 -20.59 9.60 5.59
C PHE A 453 -20.46 10.08 7.04
N LEU A 454 -19.86 9.27 7.91
CA LEU A 454 -19.54 9.67 9.28
C LEU A 454 -18.60 10.88 9.30
N SER A 455 -17.53 10.87 8.48
CA SER A 455 -16.59 12.01 8.38
C SER A 455 -17.26 13.31 7.91
N ARG A 456 -18.33 13.19 7.09
CA ARG A 456 -19.15 14.31 6.62
C ARG A 456 -20.29 14.68 7.58
N LYS A 457 -20.40 13.99 8.71
CA LYS A 457 -21.49 14.12 9.70
C LYS A 457 -22.88 13.78 9.15
N ASP A 458 -22.97 13.03 8.07
CA ASP A 458 -24.21 12.42 7.61
C ASP A 458 -24.45 11.12 8.38
N ILE A 459 -24.86 11.28 9.64
CA ILE A 459 -25.03 10.17 10.59
C ILE A 459 -26.07 9.15 10.10
N PRO A 460 -27.24 9.53 9.53
CA PRO A 460 -28.20 8.57 9.00
C PRO A 460 -27.61 7.65 7.92
N SER A 461 -26.90 8.21 6.93
CA SER A 461 -26.26 7.42 5.88
C SER A 461 -25.13 6.55 6.42
N ALA A 462 -24.34 7.06 7.37
CA ALA A 462 -23.28 6.30 8.04
C ALA A 462 -23.83 5.05 8.74
N VAL A 463 -24.85 5.21 9.58
CA VAL A 463 -25.48 4.10 10.31
C VAL A 463 -26.10 3.08 9.35
N ALA A 464 -26.74 3.54 8.27
CA ALA A 464 -27.35 2.65 7.28
C ALA A 464 -26.30 1.77 6.58
N HIS A 465 -25.20 2.36 6.12
CA HIS A 465 -24.12 1.65 5.45
C HIS A 465 -23.31 0.76 6.39
N LEU A 466 -22.96 1.23 7.59
CA LEU A 466 -22.26 0.40 8.59
C LEU A 466 -23.12 -0.79 9.03
N GLY A 467 -24.43 -0.58 9.18
CA GLY A 467 -25.37 -1.68 9.44
C GLY A 467 -25.48 -2.65 8.26
N ALA A 468 -25.32 -2.19 7.01
CA ALA A 468 -25.27 -3.06 5.83
C ALA A 468 -23.97 -3.87 5.77
N ALA A 469 -22.83 -3.25 6.09
CA ALA A 469 -21.55 -3.95 6.24
C ALA A 469 -21.68 -5.07 7.29
N LEU A 470 -22.21 -4.79 8.47
CA LEU A 470 -22.38 -5.79 9.53
C LEU A 470 -23.44 -6.86 9.23
N ARG A 471 -24.32 -6.65 8.24
CA ARG A 471 -25.17 -7.74 7.73
C ARG A 471 -24.40 -8.71 6.84
N ALA A 472 -23.42 -8.21 6.09
CA ALA A 472 -22.54 -9.04 5.27
C ALA A 472 -21.54 -9.79 6.16
N GLU A 473 -20.93 -9.09 7.12
CA GLU A 473 -19.93 -9.66 8.03
C GLU A 473 -20.18 -9.19 9.49
N PRO A 474 -20.91 -9.99 10.30
CA PRO A 474 -21.43 -9.55 11.61
C PRO A 474 -20.40 -9.28 12.72
N GLU A 475 -19.22 -9.91 12.64
CA GLU A 475 -18.23 -9.89 13.73
C GLU A 475 -17.00 -9.03 13.39
N GLN A 476 -17.13 -8.06 12.49
CA GLN A 476 -16.03 -7.21 12.06
C GLN A 476 -15.79 -6.04 13.04
N PRO A 477 -14.69 -6.05 13.84
CA PRO A 477 -14.52 -5.10 14.94
C PRO A 477 -14.40 -3.64 14.50
N ALA A 478 -13.77 -3.39 13.34
CA ALA A 478 -13.65 -2.04 12.78
C ALA A 478 -15.03 -1.44 12.44
N ALA A 479 -15.92 -2.23 11.83
CA ALA A 479 -17.28 -1.82 11.50
C ALA A 479 -18.16 -1.63 12.74
N LEU A 480 -18.06 -2.56 13.72
CA LEU A 480 -18.75 -2.43 15.02
C LEU A 480 -18.32 -1.16 15.76
N ASN A 481 -17.01 -0.89 15.86
CA ASN A 481 -16.49 0.30 16.52
C ASN A 481 -16.95 1.59 15.79
N THR A 482 -16.85 1.62 14.46
CA THR A 482 -17.27 2.80 13.67
C THR A 482 -18.77 3.03 13.76
N LEU A 483 -19.59 1.97 13.80
CA LEU A 483 -21.03 2.08 14.05
C LEU A 483 -21.31 2.63 15.45
N GLY A 484 -20.58 2.17 16.46
CA GLY A 484 -20.67 2.71 17.82
C GLY A 484 -20.43 4.22 17.86
N VAL A 485 -19.37 4.70 17.20
CA VAL A 485 -19.05 6.14 17.10
C VAL A 485 -20.14 6.92 16.36
N ALA A 486 -20.70 6.36 15.28
CA ALA A 486 -21.80 6.99 14.55
C ALA A 486 -23.07 7.10 15.43
N LEU A 487 -23.39 6.06 16.20
CA LEU A 487 -24.54 6.03 17.11
C LEU A 487 -24.36 6.97 18.30
N GLU A 488 -23.15 7.08 18.84
CA GLU A 488 -22.81 8.06 19.88
C GLU A 488 -23.01 9.49 19.36
N SER A 489 -22.57 9.77 18.14
CA SER A 489 -22.77 11.08 17.48
C SER A 489 -24.25 11.40 17.22
N ASP A 490 -25.10 10.36 17.09
CA ASP A 490 -26.56 10.47 16.99
C ASP A 490 -27.27 10.62 18.36
N GLY A 491 -26.51 10.57 19.46
CA GLY A 491 -27.05 10.56 20.83
C GLY A 491 -27.66 9.23 21.28
N LYS A 492 -27.50 8.15 20.50
CA LYS A 492 -28.01 6.81 20.80
C LYS A 492 -27.01 6.03 21.66
N LEU A 493 -26.74 6.56 22.86
CA LEU A 493 -25.66 6.09 23.74
C LEU A 493 -25.78 4.61 24.13
N ASP A 494 -26.99 4.11 24.41
CA ASP A 494 -27.19 2.69 24.75
C ASP A 494 -26.79 1.75 23.60
N GLN A 495 -27.15 2.11 22.37
CA GLN A 495 -26.81 1.32 21.18
C GLN A 495 -25.31 1.40 20.90
N ALA A 496 -24.67 2.55 21.10
CA ALA A 496 -23.22 2.71 20.98
C ALA A 496 -22.47 1.83 22.00
N ILE A 497 -22.88 1.86 23.27
CA ILE A 497 -22.34 0.99 24.34
C ILE A 497 -22.47 -0.49 23.97
N GLU A 498 -23.60 -0.90 23.39
CA GLU A 498 -23.79 -2.27 22.92
C GLU A 498 -22.77 -2.64 21.85
N GLN A 499 -22.51 -1.77 20.88
CA GLN A 499 -21.52 -2.02 19.82
C GLN A 499 -20.10 -2.10 20.38
N PHE A 500 -19.70 -1.19 21.27
CA PHE A 500 -18.37 -1.24 21.88
C PHE A 500 -18.19 -2.49 22.74
N ARG A 501 -19.21 -2.88 23.52
CA ARG A 501 -19.18 -4.17 24.22
C ARG A 501 -19.11 -5.36 23.27
N HIS A 502 -19.71 -5.24 22.08
CA HIS A 502 -19.60 -6.27 21.06
C HIS A 502 -18.17 -6.39 20.54
N VAL A 503 -17.51 -5.26 20.25
CA VAL A 503 -16.08 -5.26 19.91
C VAL A 503 -15.28 -5.97 21.00
N LEU A 504 -15.52 -5.67 22.28
CA LEU A 504 -14.80 -6.29 23.39
C LEU A 504 -15.14 -7.77 23.64
N ARG A 505 -16.25 -8.29 23.11
CA ARG A 505 -16.50 -9.74 23.09
C ARG A 505 -15.67 -10.45 22.03
N VAL A 506 -15.50 -9.81 20.86
CA VAL A 506 -14.71 -10.36 19.75
C VAL A 506 -13.20 -10.16 19.97
N ARG A 507 -12.82 -8.98 20.48
CA ARG A 507 -11.45 -8.54 20.80
C ARG A 507 -11.39 -7.94 22.20
N PRO A 508 -11.21 -8.76 23.24
CA PRO A 508 -11.18 -8.29 24.62
C PRO A 508 -10.09 -7.26 24.93
N ASP A 509 -9.03 -7.20 24.12
CA ASP A 509 -7.86 -6.32 24.25
C ASP A 509 -7.93 -5.03 23.42
N ASP A 510 -9.03 -4.77 22.70
CA ASP A 510 -9.18 -3.59 21.85
C ASP A 510 -9.25 -2.30 22.68
N THR A 511 -8.11 -1.59 22.76
CA THR A 511 -7.98 -0.35 23.54
C THR A 511 -8.93 0.75 23.04
N SER A 512 -9.05 0.93 21.72
CA SER A 512 -9.93 1.95 21.14
C SER A 512 -11.39 1.74 21.55
N ALA A 513 -11.88 0.50 21.51
CA ALA A 513 -13.24 0.19 21.95
C ALA A 513 -13.43 0.36 23.47
N ARG A 514 -12.42 0.08 24.30
CA ARG A 514 -12.49 0.37 25.75
C ARG A 514 -12.60 1.86 26.03
N TYR A 515 -11.79 2.68 25.36
CA TYR A 515 -11.85 4.13 25.46
C TYR A 515 -13.22 4.67 25.04
N ASN A 516 -13.70 4.24 23.87
CA ASN A 516 -15.00 4.66 23.37
C ASN A 516 -16.12 4.23 24.35
N LEU A 517 -16.10 2.98 24.84
CA LEU A 517 -17.06 2.51 25.85
C LEU A 517 -17.04 3.39 27.11
N ALA A 518 -15.86 3.67 27.68
CA ALA A 518 -15.73 4.46 28.90
C ALA A 518 -16.23 5.89 28.72
N ASN A 519 -15.88 6.52 27.59
CA ASN A 519 -16.34 7.86 27.25
C ASN A 519 -17.86 7.93 27.05
N THR A 520 -18.44 6.96 26.33
CA THR A 520 -19.90 6.91 26.13
C THR A 520 -20.64 6.64 27.44
N LEU A 521 -20.10 5.79 28.32
CA LEU A 521 -20.65 5.58 29.68
C LEU A 521 -20.64 6.87 30.49
N ALA A 522 -19.54 7.63 30.46
CA ALA A 522 -19.44 8.91 31.13
C ALA A 522 -20.43 9.94 30.56
N ALA A 523 -20.57 10.02 29.23
CA ALA A 523 -21.55 10.87 28.55
C ALA A 523 -23.01 10.51 28.91
N GLN A 524 -23.28 9.24 29.25
CA GLN A 524 -24.58 8.78 29.74
C GLN A 524 -24.78 9.03 31.25
N GLY A 525 -23.79 9.60 31.94
CA GLY A 525 -23.82 9.83 33.40
C GLY A 525 -23.53 8.58 34.24
N ARG A 526 -23.10 7.47 33.62
CA ARG A 526 -22.72 6.22 34.31
C ARG A 526 -21.26 6.29 34.75
N LEU A 527 -20.96 7.28 35.58
CA LEU A 527 -19.60 7.64 35.97
C LEU A 527 -18.87 6.51 36.70
N GLU A 528 -19.55 5.73 37.55
CA GLU A 528 -18.93 4.60 38.25
C GLU A 528 -18.48 3.48 37.28
N ASP A 529 -19.28 3.20 36.24
CA ASP A 529 -18.95 2.21 35.22
C ASP A 529 -17.80 2.70 34.34
N ALA A 530 -17.80 3.98 33.96
CA ALA A 530 -16.72 4.60 33.21
C ALA A 530 -15.40 4.58 33.99
N ALA A 531 -15.44 4.93 35.29
CA ALA A 531 -14.28 4.86 36.17
C ALA A 531 -13.71 3.44 36.27
N ALA A 532 -14.56 2.42 36.32
CA ALA A 532 -14.11 1.02 36.32
C ALA A 532 -13.28 0.68 35.06
N VAL A 533 -13.76 1.07 33.88
CA VAL A 533 -13.03 0.82 32.63
C VAL A 533 -11.71 1.59 32.58
N PHE A 534 -11.69 2.86 32.99
CA PHE A 534 -10.44 3.64 33.01
C PHE A 534 -9.44 3.16 34.06
N ARG A 535 -9.89 2.65 35.22
CA ARG A 535 -9.00 2.00 36.19
C ARG A 535 -8.30 0.79 35.56
N ASP A 536 -9.03 -0.02 34.82
CA ASP A 536 -8.45 -1.19 34.13
C ASP A 536 -7.42 -0.77 33.08
N LEU A 537 -7.68 0.32 32.34
CA LEU A 537 -6.72 0.88 31.37
C LEU A 537 -5.44 1.40 32.05
N VAL A 538 -5.56 2.19 33.13
CA VAL A 538 -4.41 2.71 33.89
C VAL A 538 -3.63 1.58 34.57
N ALA A 539 -4.30 0.52 35.02
CA ALA A 539 -3.64 -0.65 35.60
C ALA A 539 -2.83 -1.44 34.56
N GLN A 540 -3.32 -1.51 33.31
CA GLN A 540 -2.62 -2.17 32.20
C GLN A 540 -1.42 -1.35 31.71
N ASP A 541 -1.60 -0.04 31.56
CA ASP A 541 -0.53 0.89 31.20
C ASP A 541 -0.52 2.10 32.13
N PRO A 542 0.32 2.08 33.18
CA PRO A 542 0.48 3.21 34.09
C PRO A 542 1.06 4.48 33.45
N GLN A 543 1.57 4.41 32.20
CA GLN A 543 2.05 5.57 31.44
C GLN A 543 1.01 6.11 30.47
N ASP A 544 -0.18 5.51 30.39
CA ASP A 544 -1.28 5.99 29.57
C ASP A 544 -1.88 7.28 30.16
N ARG A 545 -1.27 8.40 29.76
CA ARG A 545 -1.63 9.74 30.23
C ARG A 545 -3.11 10.08 29.94
N PRO A 546 -3.66 9.86 28.72
CA PRO A 546 -5.08 10.06 28.47
C PRO A 546 -6.00 9.28 29.43
N ALA A 547 -5.77 7.99 29.65
CA ALA A 547 -6.58 7.20 30.59
C ALA A 547 -6.52 7.78 32.01
N HIS A 548 -5.32 8.20 32.42
CA HIS A 548 -5.09 8.80 33.73
C HIS A 548 -5.83 10.15 33.89
N GLU A 549 -5.80 11.01 32.88
CA GLU A 549 -6.51 12.30 32.85
C GLU A 549 -8.04 12.10 32.91
N HIS A 550 -8.58 11.15 32.15
CA HIS A 550 -10.01 10.82 32.18
C HIS A 550 -10.45 10.22 33.52
N LEU A 551 -9.68 9.29 34.09
CA LEU A 551 -9.98 8.70 35.39
C LEU A 551 -10.03 9.77 36.49
N VAL A 552 -9.05 10.68 36.51
CA VAL A 552 -9.03 11.81 37.45
C VAL A 552 -10.27 12.69 37.30
N GLN A 553 -10.64 13.06 36.08
CA GLN A 553 -11.84 13.88 35.84
C GLN A 553 -13.11 13.20 36.38
N ILE A 554 -13.30 11.91 36.08
CA ILE A 554 -14.48 11.15 36.49
C ILE A 554 -14.54 10.97 38.02
N LEU A 555 -13.40 10.67 38.67
CA LEU A 555 -13.34 10.52 40.12
C LEU A 555 -13.63 11.85 40.84
N GLN A 556 -13.21 12.97 40.26
CA GLN A 556 -13.53 14.29 40.82
C GLN A 556 -15.03 14.56 40.74
N GLU A 557 -15.65 14.30 39.59
CA GLU A 557 -17.09 14.47 39.42
C GLU A 557 -17.91 13.55 40.34
N LEU A 558 -17.52 12.28 40.46
CA LEU A 558 -18.11 11.33 41.42
C LEU A 558 -17.98 11.83 42.87
N GLY A 559 -16.79 12.28 43.25
CA GLY A 559 -16.49 12.79 44.58
C GLY A 559 -17.33 14.03 44.93
N ASP A 560 -17.36 15.00 44.03
CA ASP A 560 -18.06 16.27 44.21
C ASP A 560 -19.59 16.09 44.20
N SER A 561 -20.10 15.24 43.31
CA SER A 561 -21.53 14.89 43.26
C SER A 561 -21.97 14.16 44.52
N ALA A 562 -21.19 13.16 44.98
CA ALA A 562 -21.46 12.45 46.23
C ALA A 562 -21.42 13.39 47.45
N ALA A 563 -20.42 14.30 47.51
CA ALA A 563 -20.30 15.27 48.59
C ALA A 563 -21.47 16.26 48.65
N SER A 564 -21.94 16.70 47.48
CA SER A 564 -23.10 17.59 47.34
C SER A 564 -24.40 16.89 47.71
N ALA A 565 -24.53 15.60 47.39
CA ALA A 565 -25.64 14.74 47.82
C ALA A 565 -25.56 14.30 49.29
N GLY A 566 -24.55 14.74 50.05
CA GLY A 566 -24.34 14.35 51.45
C GLY A 566 -23.85 12.91 51.65
N ARG A 567 -23.51 12.19 50.58
CA ARG A 567 -22.95 10.84 50.62
C ARG A 567 -21.45 10.89 50.90
N LEU A 568 -21.10 11.10 52.16
CA LEU A 568 -19.71 11.35 52.58
C LEU A 568 -18.76 10.18 52.35
N GLN A 569 -19.22 8.93 52.51
CA GLN A 569 -18.37 7.76 52.30
C GLN A 569 -17.94 7.61 50.83
N PRO A 570 -18.85 7.56 49.83
CA PRO A 570 -18.46 7.53 48.42
C PRO A 570 -17.59 8.73 47.99
N ALA A 571 -17.86 9.92 48.54
CA ALA A 571 -17.05 11.10 48.28
C ALA A 571 -15.60 10.92 48.79
N THR A 572 -15.46 10.40 50.00
CA THR A 572 -14.16 10.12 50.63
C THR A 572 -13.39 9.04 49.88
N GLU A 573 -14.06 8.00 49.38
CA GLU A 573 -13.44 6.94 48.57
C GLU A 573 -12.90 7.50 47.25
N SER A 574 -13.69 8.33 46.55
CA SER A 574 -13.26 8.96 45.28
C SER A 574 -12.07 9.91 45.50
N TYR A 575 -12.12 10.75 46.53
CA TYR A 575 -11.02 11.67 46.85
C TYR A 575 -9.76 10.97 47.36
N ARG A 576 -9.89 9.81 48.00
CA ARG A 576 -8.72 8.97 48.37
C ARG A 576 -7.99 8.49 47.12
N GLU A 577 -8.73 8.01 46.12
CA GLU A 577 -8.18 7.55 44.86
C GLU A 577 -7.54 8.72 44.07
N LEU A 578 -8.22 9.87 43.99
CA LEU A 578 -7.67 11.09 43.39
C LEU A 578 -6.33 11.51 43.97
N VAL A 579 -6.20 11.52 45.30
CA VAL A 579 -4.94 11.89 45.96
C VAL A 579 -3.84 10.85 45.72
N ALA A 580 -4.20 9.58 45.48
CA ALA A 580 -3.24 8.54 45.11
C ALA A 580 -2.74 8.72 43.66
N LEU A 581 -3.63 9.10 42.74
CA LEU A 581 -3.32 9.38 41.34
C LEU A 581 -2.55 10.70 41.16
N GLU A 582 -2.91 11.74 41.90
CA GLU A 582 -2.28 13.07 41.84
C GLU A 582 -1.71 13.52 43.20
N PRO A 583 -0.69 12.84 43.73
CA PRO A 583 -0.19 13.09 45.09
C PRO A 583 0.44 14.47 45.30
N GLY A 584 0.77 15.17 44.20
CA GLY A 584 1.41 16.50 44.19
C GLY A 584 0.44 17.68 44.15
N LYS A 585 -0.88 17.48 44.23
CA LYS A 585 -1.87 18.56 44.19
C LYS A 585 -2.33 18.96 45.61
N PRO A 586 -1.94 20.14 46.13
CA PRO A 586 -2.34 20.57 47.49
C PRO A 586 -3.85 20.80 47.61
N ASP A 587 -4.53 21.25 46.55
CA ASP A 587 -5.98 21.46 46.54
C ASP A 587 -6.77 20.16 46.75
N LEU A 588 -6.37 19.07 46.09
CA LEU A 588 -7.01 17.76 46.25
C LEU A 588 -6.87 17.25 47.68
N ARG A 589 -5.70 17.42 48.29
CA ARG A 589 -5.46 17.06 49.70
C ARG A 589 -6.30 17.90 50.65
N ASN A 590 -6.40 19.21 50.42
CA ASN A 590 -7.28 20.07 51.20
C ASN A 590 -8.75 19.62 51.09
N ASN A 591 -9.24 19.39 49.88
CA ASN A 591 -10.63 18.98 49.66
C ASN A 591 -10.93 17.61 50.28
N PHE A 592 -9.99 16.66 50.18
CA PHE A 592 -10.09 15.37 50.86
C PHE A 592 -10.14 15.51 52.38
N GLY A 593 -9.30 16.39 52.96
CA GLY A 593 -9.33 16.73 54.38
C GLY A 593 -10.68 17.32 54.83
N ILE A 594 -11.31 18.18 54.02
CA ILE A 594 -12.64 18.73 54.31
C ILE A 594 -13.68 17.61 54.39
N LEU A 595 -13.64 16.65 53.46
CA LEU A 595 -14.58 15.52 53.44
C LEU A 595 -14.41 14.61 54.67
N LEU A 596 -13.16 14.29 55.04
CA LEU A 596 -12.84 13.52 56.24
C LEU A 596 -13.29 14.22 57.53
N ALA A 597 -13.09 15.54 57.61
CA ALA A 597 -13.56 16.32 58.75
C ALA A 597 -15.09 16.34 58.85
N ARG A 598 -15.79 16.39 57.70
CA ARG A 598 -17.26 16.28 57.64
C ARG A 598 -17.75 14.88 58.01
N SER A 599 -16.99 13.82 57.72
CA SER A 599 -17.33 12.44 58.08
C SER A 599 -16.96 12.08 59.53
N GLY A 600 -16.37 13.02 60.29
CA GLY A 600 -15.97 12.83 61.68
C GLY A 600 -14.58 12.21 61.88
N ASP A 601 -13.85 11.88 60.80
CA ASP A 601 -12.48 11.38 60.87
C ASP A 601 -11.49 12.55 60.92
N LEU A 602 -11.51 13.24 62.06
CA LEU A 602 -10.69 14.44 62.29
C LEU A 602 -9.19 14.13 62.24
N ALA A 603 -8.78 12.93 62.66
CA ALA A 603 -7.37 12.52 62.64
C ALA A 603 -6.82 12.42 61.21
N SER A 604 -7.53 11.72 60.31
CA SER A 604 -7.13 11.65 58.90
C SER A 604 -7.25 13.00 58.21
N ALA A 605 -8.23 13.83 58.59
CA ALA A 605 -8.38 15.19 58.05
C ALA A 605 -7.17 16.07 58.34
N LEU A 606 -6.66 16.08 59.59
CA LEU A 606 -5.44 16.80 59.95
C LEU A 606 -4.25 16.37 59.10
N ALA A 607 -4.07 15.05 58.93
CA ALA A 607 -2.98 14.52 58.12
C ALA A 607 -3.03 15.01 56.66
N GLN A 608 -4.23 15.12 56.08
CA GLN A 608 -4.37 15.64 54.71
C GLN A 608 -4.10 17.15 54.61
N PHE A 609 -4.56 17.95 55.57
CA PHE A 609 -4.25 19.39 55.58
C PHE A 609 -2.76 19.67 55.79
N GLU A 610 -2.10 18.90 56.67
CA GLU A 610 -0.64 18.99 56.88
C GLU A 610 0.12 18.57 55.62
N ALA A 611 -0.32 17.50 54.94
CA ALA A 611 0.25 17.09 53.67
C ALA A 611 0.05 18.15 52.56
N ALA A 612 -1.10 18.82 52.52
CA ALA A 612 -1.35 19.94 51.61
C ALA A 612 -0.38 21.10 51.87
N LEU A 613 -0.18 21.49 53.14
CA LEU A 613 0.74 22.57 53.53
C LEU A 613 2.22 22.19 53.35
N LYS A 614 2.55 20.90 53.35
CA LYS A 614 3.90 20.43 53.01
C LYS A 614 4.20 20.63 51.52
N LEU A 615 3.19 20.48 50.65
CA LEU A 615 3.31 20.73 49.21
C LEU A 615 3.30 22.23 48.90
N ASP A 616 2.41 22.98 49.56
CA ASP A 616 2.32 24.43 49.45
C ASP A 616 2.13 25.08 50.84
N PRO A 617 3.21 25.57 51.46
CA PRO A 617 3.14 26.25 52.75
C PRO A 617 2.25 27.50 52.75
N SER A 618 1.97 28.10 51.58
CA SER A 618 1.15 29.30 51.43
C SER A 618 -0.35 29.01 51.26
N HIS A 619 -0.75 27.74 51.23
CA HIS A 619 -2.14 27.33 51.01
C HIS A 619 -3.07 27.77 52.15
N ALA A 620 -3.71 28.93 51.97
CA ALA A 620 -4.48 29.59 53.03
C ALA A 620 -5.70 28.77 53.48
N ALA A 621 -6.38 28.08 52.57
CA ALA A 621 -7.56 27.28 52.89
C ALA A 621 -7.17 26.05 53.73
N ALA A 622 -6.11 25.33 53.36
CA ALA A 622 -5.62 24.19 54.13
C ALA A 622 -5.19 24.59 55.55
N ARG A 623 -4.52 25.73 55.70
CA ARG A 623 -4.13 26.28 57.02
C ARG A 623 -5.33 26.56 57.91
N ARG A 624 -6.33 27.25 57.36
CA ARG A 624 -7.57 27.56 58.07
C ARG A 624 -8.31 26.28 58.49
N ASN A 625 -8.42 25.31 57.58
CA ASN A 625 -9.11 24.05 57.84
C ASN A 625 -8.38 23.19 58.88
N LEU A 626 -7.04 23.20 58.88
CA LEU A 626 -6.21 22.56 59.90
C LEU A 626 -6.49 23.13 61.29
N GLU A 627 -6.48 24.46 61.42
CA GLU A 627 -6.75 25.15 62.69
C GLU A 627 -8.16 24.84 63.23
N LEU A 628 -9.18 24.92 62.36
CA LEU A 628 -10.57 24.59 62.72
C LEU A 628 -10.73 23.13 63.16
N THR A 629 -10.03 22.22 62.50
CA THR A 629 -10.08 20.78 62.84
C THR A 629 -9.39 20.50 64.18
N ARG A 630 -8.26 21.14 64.46
CA ARG A 630 -7.58 21.05 65.77
C ARG A 630 -8.44 21.57 66.91
N GLN A 631 -9.15 22.70 66.71
CA GLN A 631 -10.08 23.24 67.70
C GLN A 631 -11.23 22.26 68.00
N LYS A 632 -11.78 21.60 66.96
CA LYS A 632 -12.83 20.58 67.13
C LYS A 632 -12.38 19.32 67.87
N MET A 633 -11.07 18.99 67.88
CA MET A 633 -10.53 17.84 68.62
C MET A 633 -10.14 18.17 70.07
N GLY A 634 -9.93 19.45 70.37
CA GLY A 634 -9.57 19.94 71.72
C GLY A 634 -10.76 20.27 72.63
N HIS A 635 -11.98 20.14 72.10
CA HIS A 635 -13.25 20.15 72.81
C HIS A 635 -13.84 18.74 72.79
#